data_AF-A0A8X6NAI5-F1
#
_entry.id   AF-A0A8X6NAI5-F1
#
_cell.length_a   1.000
_cell.length_b   1.000
_cell.length_c   1.000
_cell.angle_alpha   90.00
_cell.angle_beta   90.00
_cell.angle_gamma   90.00
#
_symmetry.space_group_name_H-M   'P 1'
#
loop_
_entity.id
_entity.type
_entity.pdbx_description
1 polymer ?
#
loop_
_entity_poly.entity_id
_entity_poly.type
_entity_poly.pdbx_seq_one_letter_code
_entity_poly.pdbx_strand_id
1 'polypeptide(L)'
;MFDARSKYRPPSVEKILWFEFLLNPALLEKYLSEPNSDPGPTDLIIKFLGNSMTPAVVDLTGNMNSNQHNNSSLFSSPMFGNGPEEMITDNEYSKNGNEDKESKKKLALKLLALKVAAHLHWDLNILEKKLPLTMQQSLLSELLKISGGDPNFNTMNANDFTGDGLFACILYNVWLLRAVVEGSFPVKSQKGLNVQLPGQVDPSIISPSVIEMIMRKLCDESEKSSAALESFLESNKIVRMPLLNCFGSLTSDCQNPVNKWEEGLILQNDDVTCQISYDLGRFYFFQEKYENASKHFIKASEIHPKLKDPVFCQLDAAKLKGFYDACAHILGYQTTDSTTPLKETLQTSVKEGHNKTVEILKSDNLKMELPIALRDGVELNILREHDSKTDLLLYVIFSNAIRRTLSGEVMISNWSSILKVHEEKSSLILCELLKDVIPSATSQMKHYLKNFARTLCLTSIPAKQLMKKYEKYLGMLFTNEELEILFAYGPTAKRETFKFDKSFTDDLNVQITTFERRLLTCTEAVNTKHLVNQLRAKFNHLHLWTLNKKWESPVAVNIFLKNVPPNVDQEMIHILLAKAAELRAIKKYSEVRQLYQMIHSEVRNASPRLSRFLNWEHLRLDLLEVLDTPVHVCQSPTYRAEIVQRIMSLLASYKKEREVPPDPNLMELCSAVLLNFREWDKLIELEHKVDFYIQFAKVIASVCKEVTNKSGRNATKELWDTILPIFNNPVSNQHKRTAAGMSKDLPRDSSSAIMNRTQLFQFVKKLKDVLVLGIIISSLGKFYNILKDDSSGEIFLEYQALWPTVISNSNIFNMMAVGEVFQNTLHHALSIHPTHTAWLRTKGDVMYVQGHYGSALMYYLSAAMVSSDFFSLPLPKAIFDDLQYKHMIHCCTKLQNHTQASVLHQFLEEPNYSMAFKALGERVCNDSCDTYYSCIWDVTLLEFLVNHHTKRGETDCRQHVIQLIGQLELNSNNNEEIQREAASLRKGWFLRAMAKQYL
;
A
#
# COMPACT_ATOMS: atom_id res chain seq x y z
N MET A 1 4.13 61.33 8.47
CA MET A 1 4.81 62.23 9.41
C MET A 1 5.39 61.39 10.52
N PHE A 2 6.71 61.23 10.50
CA PHE A 2 7.48 60.68 11.61
C PHE A 2 7.34 61.62 12.80
N ASP A 3 7.06 61.10 13.98
CA ASP A 3 7.39 61.81 15.20
C ASP A 3 7.98 60.87 16.25
N ALA A 4 9.11 61.31 16.78
CA ALA A 4 10.09 60.54 17.51
C ALA A 4 9.71 60.42 18.99
N ARG A 5 9.46 59.20 19.46
CA ARG A 5 9.51 58.90 20.90
C ARG A 5 10.87 58.29 21.24
N SER A 6 11.80 59.17 21.59
CA SER A 6 13.01 58.82 22.33
C SER A 6 12.62 58.17 23.67
N LYS A 7 12.69 56.84 23.74
CA LYS A 7 12.73 56.15 25.04
C LYS A 7 14.08 56.49 25.69
N TYR A 8 14.04 57.27 26.76
CA TYR A 8 15.14 57.40 27.70
C TYR A 8 15.65 56.00 28.07
N ARG A 9 16.88 55.66 27.66
CA ARG A 9 17.66 54.60 28.30
C ARG A 9 18.03 55.11 29.70
N PRO A 10 17.86 54.32 30.78
CA PRO A 10 18.50 54.65 32.05
C PRO A 10 20.02 54.78 31.83
N PRO A 11 20.72 55.64 32.60
CA PRO A 11 22.17 55.64 32.59
C PRO A 11 22.66 54.23 32.92
N SER A 12 23.58 53.71 32.10
CA SER A 12 24.21 52.41 32.30
C SER A 12 24.86 52.37 33.69
N VAL A 13 24.45 51.41 34.52
CA VAL A 13 25.19 51.00 35.72
C VAL A 13 26.65 50.78 35.30
N GLU A 14 27.60 51.34 36.06
CA GLU A 14 29.03 51.11 35.82
C GLU A 14 29.29 49.60 35.70
N LYS A 15 29.80 49.15 34.55
CA LYS A 15 30.11 47.74 34.33
C LYS A 15 31.34 47.37 35.15
N ILE A 16 31.11 46.83 36.35
CA ILE A 16 32.17 46.27 37.20
C ILE A 16 32.81 45.09 36.46
N LEU A 17 34.12 45.17 36.20
CA LEU A 17 34.87 44.11 35.56
C LEU A 17 35.21 43.00 36.58
N TRP A 18 35.30 41.75 36.12
CA TRP A 18 35.47 40.59 37.02
C TRP A 18 36.72 40.68 37.92
N PHE A 19 37.79 41.36 37.47
CA PHE A 19 39.03 41.50 38.24
C PHE A 19 38.93 42.57 39.33
N GLU A 20 37.95 43.48 39.27
CA GLU A 20 37.75 44.50 40.31
C GLU A 20 37.32 43.87 41.65
N PHE A 21 36.63 42.72 41.60
CA PHE A 21 36.32 41.90 42.77
C PHE A 21 37.56 41.27 43.43
N LEU A 22 38.68 41.14 42.71
CA LEU A 22 39.97 40.70 43.28
C LEU A 22 40.71 41.85 43.97
N LEU A 23 40.48 43.09 43.54
CA LEU A 23 41.18 44.28 44.03
C LEU A 23 40.52 44.86 45.29
N ASN A 24 39.20 44.72 45.42
CA ASN A 24 38.45 45.20 46.58
C ASN A 24 37.61 44.08 47.23
N PRO A 25 38.03 43.54 48.40
CA PRO A 25 37.35 42.42 49.05
C PRO A 25 35.93 42.75 49.53
N ALA A 26 35.61 44.02 49.82
CA ALA A 26 34.29 44.45 50.26
C ALA A 26 33.31 44.68 49.08
N LEU A 27 33.80 44.71 47.84
CA LEU A 27 33.00 44.99 46.65
C LEU A 27 32.02 43.84 46.36
N LEU A 28 32.44 42.59 46.56
CA LEU A 28 31.59 41.42 46.29
C LEU A 28 30.37 41.38 47.21
N GLU A 29 30.57 41.60 48.51
CA GLU A 29 29.47 41.59 49.51
C GLU A 29 28.47 42.71 49.25
N LYS A 30 28.96 43.91 48.96
CA LYS A 30 28.10 45.05 48.59
C LYS A 30 27.34 44.77 47.29
N TYR A 31 28.01 44.23 46.29
CA TYR A 31 27.40 43.93 45.00
C TYR A 31 26.30 42.85 45.07
N LEU A 32 26.51 41.79 45.85
CA LEU A 32 25.52 40.73 46.07
C LEU A 32 24.33 41.20 46.93
N SER A 33 24.46 42.32 47.66
CA SER A 33 23.36 42.91 48.44
C SER A 33 22.43 43.80 47.63
N GLU A 34 22.79 44.17 46.40
CA GLU A 34 21.98 45.05 45.53
C GLU A 34 20.84 44.28 44.82
N PRO A 35 19.61 44.81 44.79
CA PRO A 35 18.51 44.17 44.07
C PRO A 35 18.74 44.27 42.55
N ASN A 36 18.74 43.11 41.86
CA ASN A 36 18.95 42.96 40.41
C ASN A 36 20.36 43.32 39.89
N SER A 37 21.41 42.82 40.53
CA SER A 37 22.79 42.91 40.05
C SER A 37 22.97 42.28 38.65
N ASP A 38 23.61 42.98 37.69
CA ASP A 38 23.98 42.49 36.35
C ASP A 38 25.50 42.62 36.11
N PRO A 39 26.27 41.51 36.02
CA PRO A 39 25.85 40.10 36.01
C PRO A 39 25.23 39.61 37.33
N GLY A 40 24.30 38.66 37.24
CA GLY A 40 23.72 38.01 38.41
C GLY A 40 24.70 37.07 39.13
N PRO A 41 24.35 36.55 40.33
CA PRO A 41 25.23 35.66 41.10
C PRO A 41 25.71 34.42 40.32
N THR A 42 24.83 33.75 39.56
CA THR A 42 25.22 32.57 38.77
C THR A 42 26.13 32.93 37.58
N ASP A 43 25.93 34.10 36.98
CA ASP A 43 26.77 34.59 35.89
C ASP A 43 28.17 35.00 36.39
N LEU A 44 28.27 35.50 37.64
CA LEU A 44 29.54 35.73 38.30
C LEU A 44 30.31 34.42 38.54
N ILE A 45 29.63 33.35 38.97
CA ILE A 45 30.25 32.01 39.10
C ILE A 45 30.79 31.54 37.75
N ILE A 46 30.01 31.67 36.66
CA ILE A 46 30.45 31.32 35.29
C ILE A 46 31.68 32.14 34.88
N LYS A 47 31.69 33.45 35.16
CA LYS A 47 32.82 34.33 34.85
C LYS A 47 34.08 33.99 35.66
N PHE A 48 33.94 33.71 36.96
CA PHE A 48 35.09 33.38 37.81
C PHE A 48 35.68 32.00 37.47
N LEU A 49 34.83 30.98 37.28
CA LEU A 49 35.27 29.63 36.92
C LEU A 49 35.75 29.54 35.46
N GLY A 50 35.07 30.21 34.52
CA GLY A 50 35.49 30.27 33.12
C GLY A 50 36.92 30.81 32.98
N ASN A 51 37.27 31.88 33.70
CA ASN A 51 38.61 32.46 33.70
C ASN A 51 39.64 31.67 34.54
N SER A 52 39.21 30.78 35.46
CA SER A 52 40.14 29.91 36.21
C SER A 52 40.50 28.65 35.44
N MET A 53 39.59 28.18 34.57
CA MET A 53 39.72 26.97 33.77
C MET A 53 40.51 27.18 32.45
N THR A 54 40.68 28.41 31.98
CA THR A 54 41.50 28.70 30.79
C THR A 54 43.00 28.42 31.05
N PRO A 55 43.70 27.66 30.18
CA PRO A 55 45.14 27.44 30.30
C PRO A 55 45.92 28.75 30.11
N ALA A 56 46.98 28.95 30.90
CA ALA A 56 47.82 30.13 30.84
C ALA A 56 48.77 30.06 29.63
N VAL A 57 48.26 30.38 28.44
CA VAL A 57 49.08 30.55 27.23
C VAL A 57 48.64 31.80 26.49
N VAL A 58 48.73 32.98 27.11
CA VAL A 58 48.97 34.26 26.44
C VAL A 58 49.46 35.24 27.51
N ASP A 59 50.77 35.39 27.67
CA ASP A 59 51.37 36.58 28.32
C ASP A 59 52.86 36.71 27.97
N LEU A 60 53.20 36.51 26.69
CA LEU A 60 54.50 36.91 26.13
C LEU A 60 54.32 37.23 24.64
N THR A 61 53.83 38.42 24.31
CA THR A 61 54.18 39.11 23.05
C THR A 61 53.85 40.59 23.14
N GLY A 62 54.78 41.34 23.74
CA GLY A 62 55.04 42.72 23.34
C GLY A 62 56.37 42.76 22.60
N ASN A 63 56.40 42.49 21.29
CA ASN A 63 57.25 43.23 20.34
C ASN A 63 57.06 42.85 18.87
N MET A 64 57.38 43.83 18.02
CA MET A 64 57.10 43.97 16.59
C MET A 64 57.79 42.98 15.63
N ASN A 65 57.11 42.81 14.48
CA ASN A 65 57.58 42.62 13.08
C ASN A 65 58.59 41.51 12.73
N SER A 66 58.20 40.57 11.86
CA SER A 66 58.52 40.57 10.41
C SER A 66 58.29 39.20 9.73
N ASN A 67 57.65 39.24 8.55
CA ASN A 67 57.79 38.39 7.36
C ASN A 67 58.48 37.01 7.44
N GLN A 68 57.75 35.91 7.13
CA GLN A 68 57.88 35.09 5.89
C GLN A 68 57.25 33.68 6.04
N HIS A 69 56.44 33.34 5.02
CA HIS A 69 56.21 32.05 4.35
C HIS A 69 56.30 30.68 5.05
N ASN A 70 55.24 29.90 4.74
CA ASN A 70 55.18 28.46 4.39
C ASN A 70 54.67 27.44 5.42
N ASN A 71 53.47 26.95 5.08
CA ASN A 71 53.02 25.55 4.95
C ASN A 71 52.93 24.58 6.14
N SER A 72 51.79 23.88 6.08
CA SER A 72 51.55 22.45 6.36
C SER A 72 50.98 22.05 7.74
N SER A 73 49.68 21.73 7.69
CA SER A 73 49.03 20.51 8.17
C SER A 73 49.57 19.82 9.42
N LEU A 74 48.74 19.74 10.47
CA LEU A 74 48.80 18.70 11.50
C LEU A 74 47.37 18.44 12.05
N PHE A 75 46.59 17.70 11.27
CA PHE A 75 45.53 16.84 11.79
C PHE A 75 45.96 15.40 11.45
N SER A 76 46.35 14.65 12.46
CA SER A 76 46.50 13.20 12.38
C SER A 76 45.90 12.58 13.63
N SER A 77 44.67 12.10 13.50
CA SER A 77 44.15 11.03 14.36
C SER A 77 44.92 9.74 14.10
N PRO A 78 45.04 8.83 15.08
CA PRO A 78 45.20 7.42 14.77
C PRO A 78 43.94 6.62 15.14
N MET A 79 43.54 5.79 14.19
CA MET A 79 42.58 4.71 14.33
C MET A 79 43.19 3.47 15.01
N PHE A 80 42.28 2.64 15.53
CA PHE A 80 42.38 1.29 16.08
C PHE A 80 43.45 0.33 15.52
N GLY A 81 43.97 -0.53 16.42
CA GLY A 81 44.63 -1.82 16.12
C GLY A 81 44.63 -2.74 17.34
N ASN A 82 44.22 -4.00 17.15
CA ASN A 82 44.00 -5.06 18.16
C ASN A 82 45.29 -5.75 18.68
N GLY A 83 45.39 -5.93 20.01
CA GLY A 83 45.97 -7.04 20.81
C GLY A 83 47.45 -7.47 20.66
N PRO A 84 48.04 -8.29 21.56
CA PRO A 84 47.52 -8.87 22.82
C PRO A 84 48.39 -8.56 24.08
N GLU A 85 47.93 -9.11 25.21
CA GLU A 85 48.49 -9.08 26.57
C GLU A 85 50.01 -9.34 26.68
N GLU A 86 50.68 -8.61 27.58
CA GLU A 86 51.77 -9.17 28.39
C GLU A 86 51.93 -8.40 29.71
N MET A 87 51.94 -9.16 30.81
CA MET A 87 52.23 -8.75 32.18
C MET A 87 53.69 -8.35 32.32
N ILE A 88 54.00 -7.18 32.91
CA ILE A 88 55.24 -6.99 33.68
C ILE A 88 54.94 -6.16 34.93
N THR A 89 55.53 -6.66 36.00
CA THR A 89 55.43 -6.44 37.44
C THR A 89 55.93 -5.09 37.98
N ASP A 90 55.31 -4.73 39.10
CA ASP A 90 55.77 -3.94 40.26
C ASP A 90 57.12 -3.21 40.26
N ASN A 91 57.01 -1.95 40.74
CA ASN A 91 57.91 -1.21 41.62
C ASN A 91 59.38 -1.03 41.21
N GLU A 92 59.76 0.21 40.87
CA GLU A 92 60.65 0.99 41.73
C GLU A 92 60.71 2.48 41.31
N TYR A 93 60.59 3.33 42.33
CA TYR A 93 60.82 4.76 42.42
C TYR A 93 61.61 5.45 41.29
N SER A 94 61.01 6.48 40.69
CA SER A 94 61.74 7.73 40.49
C SER A 94 60.83 8.94 40.66
N LYS A 95 61.16 9.71 41.69
CA LYS A 95 60.68 11.06 41.97
C LYS A 95 60.85 11.94 40.73
N ASN A 96 59.75 12.49 40.23
CA ASN A 96 59.68 13.86 39.70
C ASN A 96 58.20 14.21 39.52
N GLY A 97 57.55 14.52 40.65
CA GLY A 97 56.27 15.20 40.65
C GLY A 97 56.49 16.66 40.22
N ASN A 98 56.16 16.98 38.98
CA ASN A 98 55.70 18.32 38.66
C ASN A 98 54.23 18.38 39.12
N GLU A 99 54.04 18.64 40.41
CA GLU A 99 52.78 19.19 40.91
C GLU A 99 52.57 20.52 40.19
N ASP A 100 51.48 20.63 39.42
CA ASP A 100 50.99 21.89 38.88
C ASP A 100 50.82 22.87 40.05
N LYS A 101 51.76 23.82 40.21
CA LYS A 101 51.59 24.93 41.15
C LYS A 101 50.39 25.75 40.67
N GLU A 102 49.26 25.52 41.33
CA GLU A 102 48.03 26.27 41.11
C GLU A 102 48.32 27.77 41.27
N SER A 103 48.17 28.55 40.18
CA SER A 103 48.51 29.98 40.23
C SER A 103 47.64 30.69 41.27
N LYS A 104 48.22 31.63 42.04
CA LYS A 104 47.48 32.43 43.04
C LYS A 104 46.18 33.05 42.49
N LYS A 105 46.20 33.43 41.20
CA LYS A 105 45.05 33.95 40.46
C LYS A 105 43.89 32.94 40.38
N LYS A 106 44.18 31.67 40.06
CA LYS A 106 43.18 30.60 39.96
C LYS A 106 42.52 30.31 41.31
N LEU A 107 43.32 30.24 42.38
CA LEU A 107 42.83 30.03 43.74
C LEU A 107 41.93 31.19 44.19
N ALA A 108 42.32 32.43 43.92
CA ALA A 108 41.52 33.61 44.27
C ALA A 108 40.17 33.65 43.53
N LEU A 109 40.15 33.31 42.25
CA LEU A 109 38.92 33.23 41.45
C LEU A 109 37.97 32.14 41.94
N LYS A 110 38.51 30.96 42.29
CA LYS A 110 37.73 29.86 42.87
C LYS A 110 37.14 30.23 44.23
N LEU A 111 37.90 30.90 45.10
CA LEU A 111 37.39 31.41 46.38
C LEU A 111 36.25 32.43 46.21
N LEU A 112 36.35 33.33 45.22
CA LEU A 112 35.24 34.23 44.88
C LEU A 112 34.01 33.47 44.41
N ALA A 113 34.16 32.42 43.59
CA ALA A 113 33.06 31.56 43.17
C ALA A 113 32.39 30.86 44.36
N LEU A 114 33.17 30.36 45.34
CA LEU A 114 32.66 29.76 46.57
C LEU A 114 31.91 30.78 47.46
N LYS A 115 32.41 32.01 47.57
CA LYS A 115 31.70 33.10 48.28
C LYS A 115 30.33 33.41 47.66
N VAL A 116 30.26 33.43 46.33
CA VAL A 116 29.00 33.62 45.61
C VAL A 116 28.06 32.43 45.79
N ALA A 117 28.57 31.20 45.75
CA ALA A 117 27.78 29.99 46.01
C ALA A 117 27.24 29.93 47.46
N ALA A 118 28.04 30.40 48.43
CA ALA A 118 27.63 30.51 49.83
C ALA A 118 26.54 31.60 50.04
N HIS A 119 26.57 32.69 49.27
CA HIS A 119 25.50 33.67 49.23
C HIS A 119 24.18 33.09 48.67
N LEU A 120 24.27 32.15 47.73
CA LEU A 120 23.12 31.38 47.23
C LEU A 120 22.71 30.22 48.16
N HIS A 121 23.25 30.14 49.37
CA HIS A 121 23.01 29.07 50.34
C HIS A 121 23.24 27.65 49.79
N TRP A 122 24.12 27.51 48.78
CA TRP A 122 24.41 26.23 48.14
C TRP A 122 23.18 25.54 47.50
N ASP A 123 22.17 26.30 47.07
CA ASP A 123 20.96 25.74 46.45
C ASP A 123 21.26 25.03 45.12
N LEU A 124 21.25 23.70 45.17
CA LEU A 124 21.48 22.83 44.02
C LEU A 124 20.43 23.02 42.92
N ASN A 125 19.19 23.40 43.23
CA ASN A 125 18.16 23.64 42.22
C ASN A 125 18.49 24.85 41.33
N ILE A 126 19.23 25.83 41.86
CA ILE A 126 19.72 26.99 41.12
C ILE A 126 21.01 26.63 40.38
N LEU A 127 21.96 25.98 41.05
CA LEU A 127 23.27 25.64 40.49
C LEU A 127 23.16 24.67 39.30
N GLU A 128 22.33 23.63 39.40
CA GLU A 128 22.13 22.63 38.35
C GLU A 128 21.50 23.22 37.06
N LYS A 129 20.57 24.16 37.22
CA LYS A 129 19.86 24.77 36.09
C LYS A 129 20.66 25.87 35.39
N LYS A 130 21.53 26.56 36.13
CA LYS A 130 22.21 27.78 35.65
C LYS A 130 23.67 27.57 35.31
N LEU A 131 24.34 26.56 35.90
CA LEU A 131 25.75 26.29 35.65
C LEU A 131 25.92 25.07 34.73
N PRO A 132 26.91 25.07 33.83
CA PRO A 132 27.30 23.87 33.10
C PRO A 132 27.88 22.77 34.01
N LEU A 133 27.73 21.49 33.63
CA LEU A 133 28.15 20.34 34.44
C LEU A 133 29.64 20.39 34.86
N THR A 134 30.54 20.86 33.98
CA THR A 134 31.97 21.02 34.29
C THR A 134 32.22 22.05 35.39
N MET A 135 31.45 23.13 35.41
CA MET A 135 31.56 24.19 36.40
C MET A 135 30.95 23.77 37.73
N GLN A 136 29.85 23.01 37.70
CA GLN A 136 29.28 22.39 38.90
C GLN A 136 30.31 21.47 39.58
N GLN A 137 30.93 20.56 38.81
CA GLN A 137 31.98 19.67 39.32
C GLN A 137 33.17 20.45 39.89
N SER A 138 33.66 21.45 39.15
CA SER A 138 34.80 22.26 39.60
C SER A 138 34.51 23.05 40.88
N LEU A 139 33.30 23.57 41.06
CA LEU A 139 32.91 24.35 42.23
C LEU A 139 32.85 23.46 43.49
N LEU A 140 32.19 22.31 43.38
CA LEU A 140 31.96 21.42 44.52
C LEU A 140 33.22 20.64 44.91
N SER A 141 34.04 20.21 43.94
CA SER A 141 35.34 19.60 44.22
C SER A 141 36.29 20.58 44.91
N GLU A 142 36.21 21.88 44.61
CA GLU A 142 37.03 22.88 45.30
C GLU A 142 36.57 23.12 46.74
N LEU A 143 35.25 23.12 47.00
CA LEU A 143 34.73 23.21 48.35
C LEU A 143 35.27 22.06 49.23
N LEU A 144 35.24 20.83 48.72
CA LEU A 144 35.79 19.64 49.38
C LEU A 144 37.28 19.79 49.70
N LYS A 145 38.06 20.27 48.73
CA LYS A 145 39.51 20.46 48.88
C LYS A 145 39.84 21.48 49.98
N ILE A 146 39.11 22.59 50.03
CA ILE A 146 39.37 23.69 50.98
C ILE A 146 38.86 23.35 52.39
N SER A 147 37.81 22.53 52.51
CA SER A 147 37.31 22.05 53.81
C SER A 147 38.14 20.91 54.42
N GLY A 148 39.27 20.53 53.81
CA GLY A 148 40.18 19.50 54.33
C GLY A 148 39.77 18.07 53.98
N GLY A 149 38.96 17.87 52.93
CA GLY A 149 38.59 16.54 52.44
C GLY A 149 39.76 15.84 51.76
N ASP A 150 40.00 14.57 52.14
CA ASP A 150 40.99 13.71 51.49
C ASP A 150 40.54 13.36 50.06
N PRO A 151 41.46 13.10 49.09
CA PRO A 151 41.09 12.77 47.71
C PRO A 151 40.19 11.53 47.57
N ASN A 152 40.17 10.67 48.61
CA ASN A 152 39.33 9.48 48.72
C ASN A 152 38.09 9.66 49.61
N PHE A 153 37.51 10.87 49.65
CA PHE A 153 36.35 11.21 50.47
C PHE A 153 35.13 10.29 50.29
N ASN A 154 34.97 9.64 49.11
CA ASN A 154 33.90 8.66 48.84
C ASN A 154 34.03 7.33 49.62
N THR A 155 35.17 7.07 50.28
CA THR A 155 35.42 5.85 51.09
C THR A 155 35.46 6.12 52.59
N MET A 156 35.30 7.38 52.99
CA MET A 156 35.40 7.80 54.39
C MET A 156 34.02 7.81 55.05
N ASN A 157 33.97 7.43 56.33
CA ASN A 157 32.73 7.45 57.10
C ASN A 157 32.46 8.87 57.62
N ALA A 158 31.21 9.16 57.99
CA ALA A 158 30.84 10.45 58.61
C ALA A 158 31.69 10.79 59.85
N ASN A 159 32.32 9.78 60.46
CA ASN A 159 33.20 9.90 61.62
C ASN A 159 34.55 10.57 61.33
N ASP A 160 35.03 10.52 60.08
CA ASP A 160 36.38 10.94 59.69
C ASP A 160 36.49 12.44 59.36
N PHE A 161 35.35 13.13 59.27
CA PHE A 161 35.28 14.56 58.91
C PHE A 161 35.01 15.47 60.12
N THR A 162 35.60 16.67 60.10
CA THR A 162 35.17 17.81 60.93
C THR A 162 33.76 18.26 60.52
N GLY A 163 33.00 18.92 61.42
CA GLY A 163 31.61 19.34 61.14
C GLY A 163 31.45 20.22 59.88
N ASP A 164 32.53 20.89 59.46
CA ASP A 164 32.59 21.77 58.29
C ASP A 164 32.94 21.00 56.99
N GLY A 165 33.83 20.01 57.07
CA GLY A 165 34.11 19.09 55.96
C GLY A 165 32.96 18.13 55.67
N LEU A 166 32.14 17.84 56.67
CA LEU A 166 30.97 16.98 56.55
C LEU A 166 29.88 17.61 55.65
N PHE A 167 29.67 18.92 55.73
CA PHE A 167 28.74 19.63 54.84
C PHE A 167 29.17 19.53 53.38
N ALA A 168 30.45 19.77 53.08
CA ALA A 168 30.99 19.67 51.73
C ALA A 168 30.85 18.25 51.16
N CYS A 169 31.10 17.23 51.99
CA CYS A 169 30.92 15.82 51.64
C CYS A 169 29.46 15.47 51.32
N ILE A 170 28.51 15.91 52.15
CA ILE A 170 27.07 15.70 51.92
C ILE A 170 26.64 16.40 50.63
N LEU A 171 26.99 17.68 50.47
CA LEU A 171 26.59 18.48 49.30
C LEU A 171 27.12 17.88 47.99
N TYR A 172 28.38 17.43 47.96
CA TYR A 172 28.96 16.80 46.78
C TYR A 172 28.28 15.47 46.45
N ASN A 173 28.07 14.59 47.43
CA ASN A 173 27.42 13.30 47.21
C ASN A 173 25.96 13.46 46.77
N VAL A 174 25.21 14.40 47.34
CA VAL A 174 23.84 14.72 46.92
C VAL A 174 23.81 15.26 45.49
N TRP A 175 24.68 16.21 45.15
CA TRP A 175 24.82 16.70 43.78
C TRP A 175 25.19 15.59 42.79
N LEU A 176 26.11 14.70 43.15
CA LEU A 176 26.55 13.61 42.29
C LEU A 176 25.37 12.69 41.93
N LEU A 177 24.58 12.26 42.92
CA LEU A 177 23.40 11.43 42.68
C LEU A 177 22.38 12.16 41.79
N ARG A 178 22.15 13.45 42.03
CA ARG A 178 21.26 14.27 41.19
C ARG A 178 21.77 14.40 39.75
N ALA A 179 23.07 14.67 39.56
CA ALA A 179 23.69 14.81 38.25
C ALA A 179 23.60 13.52 37.44
N VAL A 180 23.80 12.36 38.07
CA VAL A 180 23.62 11.04 37.42
C VAL A 180 22.18 10.84 36.96
N VAL A 181 21.19 11.14 37.82
CA VAL A 181 19.76 10.99 37.48
C VAL A 181 19.35 11.98 36.38
N GLU A 182 19.67 13.27 36.53
CA GLU A 182 19.27 14.31 35.56
C GLU A 182 19.99 14.15 34.21
N GLY A 183 21.26 13.72 34.23
CA GLY A 183 22.04 13.48 33.01
C GLY A 183 21.60 12.24 32.21
N SER A 184 20.73 11.38 32.77
CA SER A 184 20.14 10.25 32.07
C SER A 184 18.94 10.63 31.18
N PHE A 185 18.33 11.80 31.40
CA PHE A 185 17.19 12.25 30.62
C PHE A 185 17.62 12.86 29.28
N PRO A 186 16.94 12.54 28.16
CA PRO A 186 17.26 13.12 26.87
C PRO A 186 16.86 14.60 26.82
N VAL A 187 17.83 15.49 27.03
CA VAL A 187 17.62 16.95 26.89
C VAL A 187 17.88 17.37 25.44
N LYS A 188 16.99 18.20 24.88
CA LYS A 188 17.24 18.84 23.57
C LYS A 188 18.52 19.68 23.65
N SER A 189 19.52 19.34 22.85
CA SER A 189 20.72 20.16 22.72
C SER A 189 20.37 21.56 22.20
N GLN A 190 21.04 22.58 22.73
CA GLN A 190 20.93 23.92 22.18
C GLN A 190 21.51 23.93 20.76
N LYS A 191 20.72 24.43 19.79
CA LYS A 191 21.16 24.58 18.40
C LYS A 191 22.19 25.72 18.29
N GLY A 192 23.46 25.42 18.56
CA GLY A 192 24.59 26.32 18.30
C GLY A 192 25.22 26.06 16.92
N LEU A 193 25.80 27.10 16.30
CA LEU A 193 26.69 26.95 15.15
C LEU A 193 27.97 26.25 15.62
N ASN A 194 28.35 25.13 14.99
CA ASN A 194 29.54 24.34 15.33
C ASN A 194 30.89 25.05 15.07
N VAL A 195 30.89 26.28 14.57
CA VAL A 195 32.10 27.03 14.26
C VAL A 195 32.41 27.99 15.41
N GLN A 196 33.25 27.55 16.34
CA GLN A 196 33.79 28.40 17.41
C GLN A 196 34.87 29.32 16.81
N LEU A 197 34.65 30.64 16.87
CA LEU A 197 35.66 31.64 16.49
C LEU A 197 36.74 31.72 17.58
N PRO A 198 38.04 31.67 17.24
CA PRO A 198 39.12 31.83 18.22
C PRO A 198 38.97 33.14 19.00
N GLY A 199 38.91 33.07 20.32
CA GLY A 199 38.79 34.22 21.22
C GLY A 199 37.37 34.57 21.68
N GLN A 200 36.32 33.92 21.15
CA GLN A 200 34.94 34.01 21.65
C GLN A 200 34.41 32.63 22.03
N VAL A 201 35.09 31.97 22.98
CA VAL A 201 34.58 30.74 23.58
C VAL A 201 33.62 31.17 24.69
N ASP A 202 32.33 31.01 24.46
CA ASP A 202 31.36 31.07 25.56
C ASP A 202 31.68 29.91 26.51
N PRO A 203 32.10 30.17 27.76
CA PRO A 203 32.51 29.11 28.69
C PRO A 203 31.35 28.21 29.13
N SER A 204 30.10 28.56 28.76
CA SER A 204 28.93 27.70 28.94
C SER A 204 28.76 26.61 27.88
N ILE A 205 29.46 26.70 26.74
CA ILE A 205 29.37 25.72 25.65
C ILE A 205 30.46 24.66 25.81
N ILE A 206 30.06 23.45 26.18
CA ILE A 206 30.97 22.31 26.40
C ILE A 206 30.74 21.26 25.32
N SER A 207 31.83 20.66 24.83
CA SER A 207 31.75 19.55 23.88
C SER A 207 31.06 18.32 24.49
N PRO A 208 30.15 17.63 23.77
CA PRO A 208 29.47 16.44 24.27
C PRO A 208 30.40 15.34 24.81
N SER A 209 31.61 15.17 24.24
CA SER A 209 32.61 14.19 24.69
C SER A 209 33.11 14.44 26.12
N VAL A 210 33.25 15.70 26.52
CA VAL A 210 33.68 16.08 27.87
C VAL A 210 32.56 15.83 28.88
N ILE A 211 31.31 16.11 28.49
CA ILE A 211 30.13 15.81 29.32
C ILE A 211 30.01 14.29 29.51
N GLU A 212 30.18 13.50 28.45
CA GLU A 212 30.12 12.03 28.52
C GLU A 212 31.21 11.44 29.43
N MET A 213 32.45 11.96 29.34
CA MET A 213 33.56 11.55 30.21
C MET A 213 33.26 11.85 31.69
N ILE A 214 32.73 13.03 31.99
CA ILE A 214 32.36 13.41 33.36
C ILE A 214 31.22 12.52 33.87
N MET A 215 30.18 12.33 33.07
CA MET A 215 29.04 11.47 33.44
C MET A 215 29.48 10.04 33.73
N ARG A 216 30.40 9.47 32.92
CA ARG A 216 30.95 8.13 33.18
C ARG A 216 31.63 8.05 34.56
N LYS A 217 32.47 9.04 34.88
CA LYS A 217 33.13 9.13 36.19
C LYS A 217 32.13 9.25 37.34
N LEU A 218 31.11 10.10 37.20
CA LEU A 218 30.08 10.28 38.24
C LEU A 218 29.24 9.00 38.43
N CYS A 219 28.93 8.27 37.36
CA CYS A 219 28.26 6.97 37.46
C CYS A 219 29.09 5.95 38.25
N ASP A 220 30.40 5.85 37.98
CA ASP A 220 31.30 4.92 38.68
C ASP A 220 31.44 5.25 40.19
N GLU A 221 31.28 6.52 40.56
CA GLU A 221 31.34 6.98 41.96
C GLU A 221 29.99 6.89 42.69
N SER A 222 28.87 6.74 41.96
CA SER A 222 27.51 6.88 42.52
C SER A 222 27.13 5.89 43.62
N GLU A 223 27.56 4.62 43.53
CA GLU A 223 27.29 3.62 44.58
C GLU A 223 28.04 3.91 45.88
N LYS A 224 29.26 4.45 45.77
CA LYS A 224 30.06 4.86 46.94
C LYS A 224 29.44 6.10 47.58
N SER A 225 28.98 7.04 46.77
CA SER A 225 28.26 8.23 47.22
C SER A 225 26.95 7.90 47.93
N SER A 226 26.18 6.91 47.46
CA SER A 226 24.96 6.47 48.15
C SER A 226 25.27 5.84 49.51
N ALA A 227 26.32 5.00 49.60
CA ALA A 227 26.75 4.39 50.86
C ALA A 227 27.26 5.43 51.89
N ALA A 228 28.00 6.44 51.42
CA ALA A 228 28.47 7.53 52.27
C ALA A 228 27.32 8.35 52.87
N LEU A 229 26.27 8.61 52.08
CA LEU A 229 25.07 9.31 52.55
C LEU A 229 24.24 8.47 53.53
N GLU A 230 24.14 7.16 53.32
CA GLU A 230 23.50 6.24 54.28
C GLU A 230 24.24 6.20 55.61
N SER A 231 25.58 6.09 55.60
CA SER A 231 26.41 6.16 56.81
C SER A 231 26.20 7.48 57.58
N PHE A 232 26.02 8.59 56.87
CA PHE A 232 25.69 9.87 57.52
C PHE A 232 24.35 9.83 58.25
N LEU A 233 23.31 9.28 57.62
CA LEU A 233 21.97 9.16 58.22
C LEU A 233 21.96 8.37 59.53
N GLU A 234 22.97 7.53 59.78
CA GLU A 234 23.16 6.76 61.01
C GLU A 234 23.97 7.52 62.09
N SER A 235 24.82 8.47 61.68
CA SER A 235 25.83 9.11 62.55
C SER A 235 25.32 10.27 63.43
N ASN A 236 24.16 10.87 63.11
CA ASN A 236 23.53 11.98 63.84
C ASN A 236 24.45 13.17 64.20
N LYS A 237 25.48 13.43 63.39
CA LYS A 237 26.43 14.52 63.61
C LYS A 237 25.85 15.89 63.25
N ILE A 238 26.35 16.92 63.92
CA ILE A 238 26.02 18.32 63.63
C ILE A 238 26.71 18.73 62.32
N VAL A 239 25.93 19.24 61.37
CA VAL A 239 26.42 19.72 60.07
C VAL A 239 26.43 21.24 60.07
N ARG A 240 27.55 21.83 59.63
CA ARG A 240 27.73 23.27 59.57
C ARG A 240 27.89 23.75 58.12
N MET A 241 26.98 24.61 57.67
CA MET A 241 27.00 25.19 56.34
C MET A 241 27.90 26.44 56.31
N PRO A 242 28.93 26.49 55.44
CA PRO A 242 29.76 27.68 55.25
C PRO A 242 28.96 28.84 54.67
N LEU A 243 29.07 30.00 55.31
CA LEU A 243 28.56 31.29 54.84
C LEU A 243 29.67 32.08 54.13
N LEU A 244 29.32 33.20 53.50
CA LEU A 244 30.27 34.04 52.76
C LEU A 244 31.49 34.45 53.63
N ASN A 245 31.26 34.79 54.90
CA ASN A 245 32.28 35.25 55.83
C ASN A 245 33.26 34.14 56.28
N CYS A 246 32.90 32.87 56.07
CA CYS A 246 33.77 31.74 56.39
C CYS A 246 35.01 31.66 55.48
N PHE A 247 34.92 32.21 54.26
CA PHE A 247 35.99 32.12 53.27
C PHE A 247 36.97 33.31 53.39
N GLY A 248 38.24 33.02 53.68
CA GLY A 248 39.30 34.02 53.74
C GLY A 248 39.61 34.67 52.38
N SER A 249 40.24 35.84 52.40
CA SER A 249 40.77 36.51 51.21
C SER A 249 42.29 36.32 51.12
N LEU A 250 42.83 36.18 49.91
CA LEU A 250 44.28 36.10 49.69
C LEU A 250 44.90 37.52 49.80
N THR A 251 45.80 37.71 50.76
CA THR A 251 46.59 38.95 50.94
C THR A 251 48.03 38.72 50.47
N SER A 252 48.79 39.81 50.22
CA SER A 252 50.21 39.73 49.81
C SER A 252 51.08 38.92 50.78
N ASP A 253 50.65 38.84 52.05
CA ASP A 253 51.45 38.37 53.18
C ASP A 253 51.08 36.94 53.61
N CYS A 254 49.95 36.37 53.14
CA CYS A 254 49.49 35.01 53.45
C CYS A 254 49.27 34.17 52.19
N GLN A 255 50.04 33.09 52.02
CA GLN A 255 49.96 32.23 50.82
C GLN A 255 48.78 31.26 50.83
N ASN A 256 48.19 30.97 51.99
CA ASN A 256 47.02 30.10 52.15
C ASN A 256 45.87 30.88 52.85
N PRO A 257 44.61 30.75 52.39
CA PRO A 257 43.48 31.40 53.04
C PRO A 257 43.22 30.77 54.42
N VAL A 258 43.13 31.60 55.46
CA VAL A 258 42.66 31.14 56.78
C VAL A 258 41.13 31.25 56.77
N ASN A 259 40.46 30.11 56.72
CA ASN A 259 39.00 30.04 56.71
C ASN A 259 38.44 30.01 58.13
N LYS A 260 37.38 30.79 58.37
CA LYS A 260 36.70 30.91 59.66
C LYS A 260 35.43 30.07 59.67
N TRP A 261 35.60 28.76 59.72
CA TRP A 261 34.48 27.82 59.71
C TRP A 261 33.53 28.00 60.90
N GLU A 262 34.04 28.54 62.01
CA GLU A 262 33.28 28.89 63.20
C GLU A 262 32.16 29.93 62.97
N GLU A 263 32.19 30.67 61.87
CA GLU A 263 31.14 31.64 61.51
C GLU A 263 30.02 31.00 60.67
N GLY A 264 30.09 29.68 60.40
CA GLY A 264 29.10 28.95 59.61
C GLY A 264 27.78 28.68 60.33
N LEU A 265 26.70 28.51 59.56
CA LEU A 265 25.36 28.23 60.07
C LEU A 265 25.21 26.76 60.45
N ILE A 266 24.74 26.47 61.66
CA ILE A 266 24.43 25.10 62.09
C ILE A 266 23.06 24.70 61.53
N LEU A 267 23.01 23.61 60.76
CA LEU A 267 21.78 23.10 60.15
C LEU A 267 20.97 22.23 61.12
N GLN A 268 19.64 22.25 60.97
CA GLN A 268 18.77 21.31 61.69
C GLN A 268 18.97 19.90 61.13
N ASN A 269 19.07 18.90 62.00
CA ASN A 269 19.30 17.52 61.57
C ASN A 269 18.16 16.98 60.69
N ASP A 270 16.91 17.33 61.02
CA ASP A 270 15.74 16.99 60.21
C ASP A 270 15.78 17.61 58.81
N ASP A 271 16.33 18.82 58.66
CA ASP A 271 16.46 19.54 57.39
C ASP A 271 17.41 18.78 56.44
N VAL A 272 18.58 18.39 56.95
CA VAL A 272 19.58 17.60 56.20
C VAL A 272 19.07 16.18 55.91
N THR A 273 18.48 15.52 56.91
CA THR A 273 17.95 14.16 56.79
C THR A 273 16.84 14.05 55.75
N CYS A 274 15.95 15.04 55.70
CA CYS A 274 14.86 15.10 54.73
C CYS A 274 15.39 15.19 53.29
N GLN A 275 16.37 16.08 53.05
CA GLN A 275 16.97 16.27 51.73
C GLN A 275 17.74 15.04 51.24
N ILE A 276 18.57 14.45 52.11
CA ILE A 276 19.34 13.24 51.78
C ILE A 276 18.40 12.07 51.48
N SER A 277 17.36 11.88 52.30
CA SER A 277 16.37 10.82 52.07
C SER A 277 15.62 11.02 50.75
N TYR A 278 15.26 12.25 50.39
CA TYR A 278 14.63 12.53 49.10
C TYR A 278 15.51 12.15 47.90
N ASP A 279 16.79 12.57 47.91
CA ASP A 279 17.69 12.33 46.78
C ASP A 279 18.19 10.88 46.70
N LEU A 280 18.44 10.21 47.83
CA LEU A 280 18.68 8.76 47.86
C LEU A 280 17.48 7.99 47.32
N GLY A 281 16.26 8.40 47.70
CA GLY A 281 15.03 7.82 47.16
C GLY A 281 14.95 7.94 45.64
N ARG A 282 15.23 9.13 45.09
CA ARG A 282 15.25 9.37 43.64
C ARG A 282 16.29 8.50 42.92
N PHE A 283 17.48 8.38 43.49
CA PHE A 283 18.55 7.56 42.93
C PHE A 283 18.21 6.07 42.96
N TYR A 284 17.70 5.54 44.08
CA TYR A 284 17.27 4.14 44.14
C TYR A 284 16.08 3.83 43.26
N PHE A 285 15.16 4.79 43.07
CA PHE A 285 14.08 4.67 42.11
C PHE A 285 14.63 4.58 40.67
N PHE A 286 15.64 5.38 40.34
CA PHE A 286 16.35 5.32 39.06
C PHE A 286 17.11 3.98 38.86
N GLN A 287 17.69 3.40 39.91
CA GLN A 287 18.33 2.08 39.88
C GLN A 287 17.33 0.90 39.94
N GLU A 288 16.02 1.15 39.86
CA GLU A 288 14.95 0.13 39.99
C GLU A 288 14.94 -0.61 41.35
N LYS A 289 15.62 -0.08 42.38
CA LYS A 289 15.62 -0.60 43.76
C LYS A 289 14.44 -0.03 44.55
N TYR A 290 13.21 -0.38 44.13
CA TYR A 290 11.97 0.25 44.61
C TYR A 290 11.73 0.12 46.12
N GLU A 291 12.16 -0.98 46.76
CA GLU A 291 12.02 -1.17 48.22
C GLU A 291 12.83 -0.15 49.02
N ASN A 292 14.09 0.06 48.63
CA ASN A 292 14.95 1.04 49.29
C ASN A 292 14.48 2.46 48.99
N ALA A 293 14.09 2.74 47.74
CA ALA A 293 13.51 4.02 47.37
C ALA A 293 12.28 4.37 48.24
N SER A 294 11.37 3.39 48.43
CA SER A 294 10.17 3.54 49.26
C SER A 294 10.49 3.90 50.71
N LYS A 295 11.45 3.20 51.36
CA LYS A 295 11.88 3.51 52.73
C LYS A 295 12.34 4.96 52.87
N HIS A 296 13.13 5.44 51.92
CA HIS A 296 13.63 6.82 51.92
C HIS A 296 12.53 7.85 51.61
N PHE A 297 11.60 7.57 50.71
CA PHE A 297 10.46 8.47 50.44
C PHE A 297 9.48 8.55 51.62
N ILE A 298 9.24 7.46 52.34
CA ILE A 298 8.46 7.45 53.59
C ILE A 298 9.15 8.33 54.64
N LYS A 299 10.46 8.12 54.85
CA LYS A 299 11.24 8.92 55.81
C LYS A 299 11.21 10.41 55.46
N ALA A 300 11.33 10.76 54.18
CA ALA A 300 11.24 12.15 53.73
C ALA A 300 9.83 12.73 53.92
N SER A 301 8.77 11.97 53.64
CA SER A 301 7.37 12.44 53.76
C SER A 301 6.91 12.62 55.21
N GLU A 302 7.47 11.87 56.16
CA GLU A 302 7.20 12.02 57.60
C GLU A 302 7.90 13.24 58.23
N ILE A 303 9.07 13.62 57.69
CA ILE A 303 9.91 14.72 58.23
C ILE A 303 9.50 16.05 57.60
N HIS A 304 9.23 16.08 56.29
CA HIS A 304 8.98 17.32 55.53
C HIS A 304 7.89 18.24 56.15
N PRO A 305 6.73 17.74 56.61
CA PRO A 305 5.70 18.59 57.23
C PRO A 305 6.09 19.20 58.58
N LYS A 306 7.14 18.67 59.23
CA LYS A 306 7.59 19.10 60.56
C LYS A 306 8.64 20.22 60.48
N LEU A 307 9.22 20.46 59.30
CA LEU A 307 10.24 21.48 59.08
C LEU A 307 9.62 22.88 59.10
N LYS A 308 10.26 23.80 59.84
CA LYS A 308 9.92 25.24 59.87
C LYS A 308 11.10 25.99 59.23
N ASP A 309 10.83 26.71 58.14
CA ASP A 309 11.82 27.49 57.37
C ASP A 309 13.12 26.71 57.04
N PRO A 310 13.05 25.61 56.26
CA PRO A 310 14.22 24.83 55.87
C PRO A 310 15.20 25.65 55.04
N VAL A 311 16.50 25.53 55.33
CA VAL A 311 17.57 26.26 54.63
C VAL A 311 18.24 25.33 53.61
N PHE A 312 18.43 24.05 53.97
CA PHE A 312 19.10 23.06 53.12
C PHE A 312 18.12 22.19 52.31
N CYS A 313 16.96 21.82 52.90
CA CYS A 313 15.95 21.04 52.21
C CYS A 313 15.16 21.90 51.20
N GLN A 314 15.34 21.59 49.93
CA GLN A 314 14.70 22.24 48.78
C GLN A 314 13.98 21.20 47.90
N LEU A 315 13.22 20.29 48.53
CA LEU A 315 12.49 19.23 47.84
C LEU A 315 11.18 19.72 47.20
N ASP A 316 10.78 19.07 46.11
CA ASP A 316 9.50 19.29 45.44
C ASP A 316 8.46 18.30 45.98
N ALA A 317 7.51 18.82 46.77
CA ALA A 317 6.47 18.02 47.41
C ALA A 317 5.56 17.28 46.40
N ALA A 318 5.33 17.84 45.20
CA ALA A 318 4.52 17.20 44.18
C ALA A 318 5.27 16.00 43.56
N LYS A 319 6.58 16.15 43.31
CA LYS A 319 7.42 15.05 42.85
C LYS A 319 7.57 13.96 43.91
N LEU A 320 7.79 14.32 45.18
CA LEU A 320 7.87 13.36 46.28
C LEU A 320 6.59 12.53 46.37
N LYS A 321 5.42 13.17 46.28
CA LYS A 321 4.13 12.46 46.24
C LYS A 321 4.04 11.50 45.06
N GLY A 322 4.44 11.93 43.86
CA GLY A 322 4.44 11.06 42.67
C GLY A 322 5.35 9.84 42.81
N PHE A 323 6.55 10.00 43.37
CA PHE A 323 7.46 8.88 43.64
C PHE A 323 6.91 7.94 44.72
N TYR A 324 6.35 8.48 45.79
CA TYR A 324 5.71 7.71 46.85
C TYR A 324 4.55 6.86 46.31
N ASP A 325 3.64 7.46 45.54
CA ASP A 325 2.50 6.76 44.94
C ASP A 325 2.96 5.66 43.96
N ALA A 326 4.00 5.95 43.17
CA ALA A 326 4.60 4.97 42.25
C ALA A 326 5.21 3.77 43.01
N CYS A 327 6.01 4.02 44.05
CA CYS A 327 6.57 2.97 44.90
C CYS A 327 5.48 2.16 45.62
N ALA A 328 4.45 2.82 46.15
CA ALA A 328 3.34 2.19 46.83
C ALA A 328 2.54 1.26 45.90
N HIS A 329 2.38 1.65 44.63
CA HIS A 329 1.75 0.81 43.61
C HIS A 329 2.63 -0.37 43.21
N ILE A 330 3.92 -0.15 42.93
CA ILE A 330 4.87 -1.20 42.51
C ILE A 330 5.02 -2.28 43.60
N LEU A 331 5.09 -1.87 44.87
CA LEU A 331 5.26 -2.76 46.02
C LEU A 331 3.96 -3.31 46.59
N GLY A 332 2.80 -2.91 46.04
CA GLY A 332 1.49 -3.41 46.44
C GLY A 332 0.98 -2.92 47.81
N TYR A 333 1.46 -1.77 48.29
CA TYR A 333 1.01 -1.17 49.55
C TYR A 333 -0.35 -0.48 49.46
N GLN A 334 -0.88 -0.23 48.26
CA GLN A 334 -2.24 0.27 48.06
C GLN A 334 -3.22 -0.90 47.87
N THR A 335 -4.24 -0.97 48.72
CA THR A 335 -5.43 -1.79 48.45
C THR A 335 -6.13 -1.25 47.20
N THR A 336 -6.37 -2.14 46.24
CA THR A 336 -7.09 -1.86 44.99
C THR A 336 -8.47 -1.22 45.26
N ASP A 337 -8.56 0.11 45.20
CA ASP A 337 -9.85 0.77 45.09
C ASP A 337 -10.42 0.58 43.69
N SER A 338 -11.75 0.46 43.62
CA SER A 338 -12.59 0.11 42.46
C SER A 338 -12.53 1.01 41.21
N THR A 339 -11.51 1.85 41.05
CA THR A 339 -11.34 2.79 39.93
C THR A 339 -9.99 2.62 39.24
N THR A 340 -9.68 1.41 38.76
CA THR A 340 -8.54 1.23 37.86
C THR A 340 -8.86 1.86 36.50
N PRO A 341 -8.02 2.78 35.97
CA PRO A 341 -8.22 3.38 34.67
C PRO A 341 -8.33 2.33 33.56
N LEU A 342 -9.25 2.52 32.59
CA LEU A 342 -9.41 1.61 31.45
C LEU A 342 -8.10 1.40 30.66
N LYS A 343 -7.22 2.39 30.69
CA LYS A 343 -5.89 2.33 30.05
C LYS A 343 -5.03 1.21 30.63
N GLU A 344 -5.02 1.05 31.95
CA GLU A 344 -4.19 0.06 32.65
C GLU A 344 -4.74 -1.34 32.45
N THR A 345 -6.06 -1.50 32.58
CA THR A 345 -6.73 -2.79 32.31
C THR A 345 -6.54 -3.26 30.87
N LEU A 346 -6.54 -2.34 29.89
CA LEU A 346 -6.23 -2.66 28.51
C LEU A 346 -4.78 -3.12 28.34
N GLN A 347 -3.83 -2.42 28.94
CA GLN A 347 -2.41 -2.79 28.87
C GLN A 347 -2.13 -4.16 29.50
N THR A 348 -2.75 -4.45 30.65
CA THR A 348 -2.69 -5.77 31.28
C THR A 348 -3.33 -6.84 30.39
N SER A 349 -4.50 -6.57 29.81
CA SER A 349 -5.13 -7.51 28.87
C SER A 349 -4.28 -7.78 27.63
N VAL A 350 -3.54 -6.79 27.11
CA VAL A 350 -2.63 -6.98 25.98
C VAL A 350 -1.46 -7.89 26.38
N LYS A 351 -0.88 -7.69 27.57
CA LYS A 351 0.17 -8.56 28.12
C LYS A 351 -0.30 -10.01 28.35
N GLU A 352 -1.57 -10.18 28.73
CA GLU A 352 -2.20 -11.49 28.97
C GLU A 352 -2.77 -12.16 27.71
N GLY A 353 -2.46 -11.66 26.50
CA GLY A 353 -2.87 -12.31 25.24
C GLY A 353 -4.28 -11.94 24.73
N HIS A 354 -4.79 -10.77 25.11
CA HIS A 354 -6.04 -10.14 24.67
C HIS A 354 -7.36 -10.69 25.27
N ASN A 355 -7.31 -11.42 26.39
CA ASN A 355 -8.46 -12.11 26.97
C ASN A 355 -9.68 -11.21 27.31
N LYS A 356 -9.45 -9.94 27.71
CA LYS A 356 -10.52 -8.99 28.08
C LYS A 356 -10.64 -7.79 27.14
N THR A 357 -9.92 -7.81 26.01
CA THR A 357 -9.81 -6.64 25.12
C THR A 357 -11.16 -6.22 24.55
N VAL A 358 -12.03 -7.17 24.15
CA VAL A 358 -13.36 -6.85 23.59
C VAL A 358 -14.26 -6.13 24.60
N GLU A 359 -14.30 -6.62 25.85
CA GLU A 359 -15.14 -6.04 26.91
C GLU A 359 -14.68 -4.62 27.28
N ILE A 360 -13.36 -4.42 27.36
CA ILE A 360 -12.76 -3.11 27.64
C ILE A 360 -13.11 -2.12 26.53
N LEU A 361 -12.98 -2.51 25.26
CA LEU A 361 -13.30 -1.64 24.13
C LEU A 361 -14.81 -1.34 24.04
N LYS A 362 -15.69 -2.30 24.38
CA LYS A 362 -17.13 -2.05 24.50
C LYS A 362 -17.45 -1.05 25.61
N SER A 363 -16.83 -1.20 26.78
CA SER A 363 -16.97 -0.25 27.89
C SER A 363 -16.48 1.14 27.52
N ASP A 364 -15.34 1.22 26.82
CA ASP A 364 -14.79 2.50 26.36
C ASP A 364 -15.65 3.17 25.28
N ASN A 365 -16.38 2.44 24.46
CA ASN A 365 -17.33 3.07 23.51
C ASN A 365 -18.46 3.82 24.23
N LEU A 366 -18.71 3.52 25.50
CA LEU A 366 -19.66 4.25 26.36
C LEU A 366 -18.97 5.37 27.14
N LYS A 367 -17.78 5.11 27.70
CA LYS A 367 -17.05 6.03 28.59
C LYS A 367 -16.16 7.04 27.88
N MET A 368 -15.63 6.68 26.71
CA MET A 368 -14.78 7.48 25.83
C MET A 368 -13.47 7.97 26.49
N GLU A 369 -12.87 7.16 27.37
CA GLU A 369 -11.70 7.50 28.19
C GLU A 369 -10.37 7.16 27.50
N LEU A 370 -10.34 6.14 26.64
CA LEU A 370 -9.12 5.68 26.00
C LEU A 370 -8.68 6.60 24.84
N PRO A 371 -7.38 6.93 24.74
CA PRO A 371 -6.82 7.56 23.55
C PRO A 371 -6.92 6.65 22.33
N ILE A 372 -7.31 7.22 21.18
CA ILE A 372 -7.48 6.47 19.93
C ILE A 372 -6.17 5.83 19.46
N ALA A 373 -5.04 6.51 19.64
CA ALA A 373 -3.72 5.97 19.31
C ALA A 373 -3.40 4.64 20.03
N LEU A 374 -3.90 4.45 21.26
CA LEU A 374 -3.72 3.19 21.99
C LEU A 374 -4.58 2.07 21.37
N ARG A 375 -5.81 2.40 20.97
CA ARG A 375 -6.73 1.46 20.30
C ARG A 375 -6.20 1.04 18.92
N ASP A 376 -5.58 1.97 18.19
CA ASP A 376 -4.89 1.70 16.92
C ASP A 376 -3.67 0.78 17.13
N GLY A 377 -2.90 0.99 18.20
CA GLY A 377 -1.80 0.11 18.58
C GLY A 377 -2.25 -1.32 18.86
N VAL A 378 -3.39 -1.49 19.56
CA VAL A 378 -3.99 -2.81 19.81
C VAL A 378 -4.48 -3.47 18.51
N GLU A 379 -5.14 -2.72 17.63
CA GLU A 379 -5.57 -3.20 16.31
C GLU A 379 -4.38 -3.70 15.47
N LEU A 380 -3.31 -2.91 15.38
CA LEU A 380 -2.10 -3.27 14.65
C LEU A 380 -1.38 -4.49 15.24
N ASN A 381 -1.36 -4.65 16.56
CA ASN A 381 -0.76 -5.81 17.21
C ASN A 381 -1.51 -7.10 16.82
N ILE A 382 -2.85 -7.09 16.90
CA ILE A 382 -3.67 -8.25 16.54
C ILE A 382 -3.61 -8.55 15.04
N LEU A 383 -3.52 -7.51 14.20
CA LEU A 383 -3.40 -7.65 12.75
C LEU A 383 -2.05 -8.25 12.33
N ARG A 384 -1.00 -8.18 13.16
CA ARG A 384 0.26 -8.92 12.96
C ARG A 384 0.18 -10.39 13.40
N GLU A 385 -0.73 -10.73 14.32
CA GLU A 385 -0.97 -12.10 14.83
C GLU A 385 -2.07 -12.85 14.04
N HIS A 386 -2.46 -12.35 12.87
CA HIS A 386 -3.75 -12.57 12.19
C HIS A 386 -4.15 -14.03 11.91
N ASP A 387 -3.20 -14.96 11.77
CA ASP A 387 -3.50 -16.33 11.30
C ASP A 387 -4.27 -17.21 12.29
N SER A 388 -4.52 -16.75 13.53
CA SER A 388 -5.22 -17.55 14.57
C SER A 388 -6.42 -16.88 15.26
N LYS A 389 -6.67 -15.57 15.08
CA LYS A 389 -7.65 -14.80 15.87
C LYS A 389 -8.59 -13.89 15.06
N THR A 390 -9.15 -14.39 13.96
CA THR A 390 -10.04 -13.62 13.06
C THR A 390 -11.23 -12.97 13.79
N ASP A 391 -11.90 -13.71 14.68
CA ASP A 391 -13.09 -13.18 15.37
C ASP A 391 -12.75 -12.00 16.31
N LEU A 392 -11.64 -12.12 17.06
CA LEU A 392 -11.14 -11.03 17.92
C LEU A 392 -10.84 -9.77 17.09
N LEU A 393 -10.20 -9.95 15.93
CA LEU A 393 -9.88 -8.84 15.04
C LEU A 393 -11.13 -8.12 14.54
N LEU A 394 -12.17 -8.86 14.13
CA LEU A 394 -13.43 -8.26 13.71
C LEU A 394 -14.05 -7.40 14.82
N TYR A 395 -14.07 -7.90 16.06
CA TYR A 395 -14.57 -7.12 17.20
C TYR A 395 -13.76 -5.84 17.45
N VAL A 396 -12.44 -5.90 17.36
CA VAL A 396 -11.57 -4.72 17.59
C VAL A 396 -11.77 -3.68 16.49
N ILE A 397 -11.75 -4.09 15.21
CA ILE A 397 -11.91 -3.19 14.06
C ILE A 397 -13.28 -2.49 14.09
N PHE A 398 -14.36 -3.25 14.31
CA PHE A 398 -15.71 -2.66 14.35
C PHE A 398 -15.96 -1.84 15.61
N SER A 399 -15.32 -2.18 16.74
CA SER A 399 -15.38 -1.36 17.95
C SER A 399 -14.63 -0.03 17.77
N ASN A 400 -13.45 -0.05 17.15
CA ASN A 400 -12.69 1.16 16.81
C ASN A 400 -13.41 2.01 15.76
N ALA A 401 -14.07 1.38 14.80
CA ALA A 401 -14.93 2.03 13.82
C ALA A 401 -16.07 2.82 14.47
N ILE A 402 -16.77 2.21 15.43
CA ILE A 402 -17.83 2.89 16.19
C ILE A 402 -17.25 4.00 17.05
N ARG A 403 -16.11 3.77 17.73
CA ARG A 403 -15.43 4.78 18.56
C ARG A 403 -15.07 6.04 17.79
N ARG A 404 -14.55 5.89 16.56
CA ARG A 404 -14.19 7.01 15.66
C ARG A 404 -15.43 7.73 15.13
N THR A 405 -16.48 6.98 14.81
CA THR A 405 -17.78 7.55 14.41
C THR A 405 -18.37 8.40 15.52
N LEU A 406 -18.28 7.95 16.78
CA LEU A 406 -18.75 8.70 17.94
C LEU A 406 -17.96 9.99 18.18
N SER A 407 -16.65 10.00 17.94
CA SER A 407 -15.81 11.21 18.02
C SER A 407 -15.90 12.12 16.79
N GLY A 408 -16.60 11.71 15.73
CA GLY A 408 -16.68 12.47 14.48
C GLY A 408 -15.38 12.49 13.67
N GLU A 409 -14.47 11.54 13.91
CA GLU A 409 -13.19 11.42 13.21
C GLU A 409 -13.32 10.61 11.90
N VAL A 410 -12.35 10.80 11.01
CA VAL A 410 -12.28 10.03 9.76
C VAL A 410 -11.95 8.56 10.05
N MET A 411 -12.68 7.68 9.37
CA MET A 411 -12.52 6.23 9.45
C MET A 411 -11.33 5.80 8.58
N ILE A 412 -10.16 5.63 9.20
CA ILE A 412 -8.91 5.29 8.49
C ILE A 412 -8.74 3.77 8.31
N SER A 413 -9.50 2.94 9.04
CA SER A 413 -9.34 1.48 9.05
C SER A 413 -9.96 0.77 7.82
N ASN A 414 -9.42 -0.42 7.49
CA ASN A 414 -9.87 -1.32 6.41
C ASN A 414 -11.25 -1.98 6.66
N TRP A 415 -12.09 -1.41 7.54
CA TRP A 415 -13.36 -2.01 7.95
C TRP A 415 -14.27 -2.33 6.75
N SER A 416 -14.25 -1.52 5.69
CA SER A 416 -15.09 -1.72 4.50
C SER A 416 -14.64 -2.88 3.62
N SER A 417 -13.34 -3.15 3.51
CA SER A 417 -12.85 -4.32 2.77
C SER A 417 -13.06 -5.59 3.58
N ILE A 418 -12.84 -5.54 4.88
CA ILE A 418 -13.07 -6.66 5.80
C ILE A 418 -14.56 -7.00 5.92
N LEU A 419 -15.44 -6.00 5.93
CA LEU A 419 -16.89 -6.18 5.85
C LEU A 419 -17.29 -6.93 4.57
N LYS A 420 -16.66 -6.66 3.42
CA LYS A 420 -16.95 -7.39 2.17
C LYS A 420 -16.49 -8.85 2.21
N VAL A 421 -15.39 -9.15 2.90
CA VAL A 421 -14.87 -10.53 3.01
C VAL A 421 -15.70 -11.36 3.99
N HIS A 422 -16.11 -10.78 5.12
CA HIS A 422 -16.86 -11.46 6.19
C HIS A 422 -18.24 -10.85 6.43
N GLU A 423 -19.04 -10.70 5.38
CA GLU A 423 -20.25 -9.86 5.36
C GLU A 423 -21.29 -10.21 6.43
N GLU A 424 -21.62 -11.50 6.59
CA GLU A 424 -22.63 -11.94 7.55
C GLU A 424 -22.18 -11.80 9.01
N LYS A 425 -20.97 -12.30 9.34
CA LYS A 425 -20.40 -12.23 10.69
C LYS A 425 -20.14 -10.79 11.14
N SER A 426 -19.55 -9.98 10.25
CA SER A 426 -19.26 -8.56 10.52
C SER A 426 -20.54 -7.77 10.78
N SER A 427 -21.59 -8.04 10.01
CA SER A 427 -22.89 -7.38 10.18
C SER A 427 -23.54 -7.71 11.52
N LEU A 428 -23.40 -8.95 12.01
CA LEU A 428 -23.89 -9.36 13.33
C LEU A 428 -23.17 -8.61 14.46
N ILE A 429 -21.84 -8.60 14.44
CA ILE A 429 -21.00 -7.90 15.43
C ILE A 429 -21.34 -6.41 15.47
N LEU A 430 -21.48 -5.78 14.29
CA LEU A 430 -21.80 -4.36 14.21
C LEU A 430 -23.19 -4.04 14.78
N CYS A 431 -24.20 -4.86 14.48
CA CYS A 431 -25.55 -4.67 15.04
C CYS A 431 -25.53 -4.80 16.57
N GLU A 432 -24.75 -5.75 17.11
CA GLU A 432 -24.57 -5.93 18.55
C GLU A 432 -23.93 -4.69 19.20
N LEU A 433 -22.83 -4.19 18.65
CA LEU A 433 -22.14 -3.02 19.19
C LEU A 433 -22.99 -1.74 19.09
N LEU A 434 -23.72 -1.55 17.99
CA LEU A 434 -24.61 -0.40 17.80
C LEU A 434 -25.78 -0.40 18.79
N LYS A 435 -26.34 -1.58 19.10
CA LYS A 435 -27.41 -1.75 20.08
C LYS A 435 -27.03 -1.17 21.45
N ASP A 436 -25.78 -1.36 21.87
CA ASP A 436 -25.31 -0.92 23.18
C ASP A 436 -25.03 0.59 23.23
N VAL A 437 -24.59 1.17 22.10
CA VAL A 437 -24.14 2.57 22.01
C VAL A 437 -25.27 3.56 21.69
N ILE A 438 -26.23 3.19 20.83
CA ILE A 438 -27.32 4.10 20.40
C ILE A 438 -28.12 4.70 21.57
N PRO A 439 -28.48 3.95 22.63
CA PRO A 439 -29.27 4.49 23.73
C PRO A 439 -28.53 5.54 24.57
N SER A 440 -27.22 5.38 24.77
CA SER A 440 -26.37 6.25 25.59
C SER A 440 -25.77 7.43 24.80
N ALA A 441 -25.88 7.42 23.47
CA ALA A 441 -25.33 8.44 22.60
C ALA A 441 -26.00 9.82 22.77
N THR A 442 -25.20 10.87 22.76
CA THR A 442 -25.66 12.27 22.69
C THR A 442 -26.33 12.58 21.34
N SER A 443 -27.03 13.71 21.23
CA SER A 443 -27.69 14.12 19.97
C SER A 443 -26.72 14.23 18.80
N GLN A 444 -25.52 14.79 19.03
CA GLN A 444 -24.47 14.89 18.00
C GLN A 444 -23.92 13.52 17.61
N MET A 445 -23.66 12.63 18.58
CA MET A 445 -23.24 11.25 18.30
C MET A 445 -24.30 10.48 17.51
N LYS A 446 -25.59 10.66 17.83
CA LYS A 446 -26.70 10.05 17.08
C LYS A 446 -26.72 10.51 15.62
N HIS A 447 -26.40 11.77 15.34
CA HIS A 447 -26.28 12.25 13.96
C HIS A 447 -25.16 11.52 13.19
N TYR A 448 -23.99 11.32 13.81
CA TYR A 448 -22.90 10.56 13.19
C TYR A 448 -23.24 9.08 12.99
N LEU A 449 -23.85 8.44 14.00
CA LEU A 449 -24.31 7.05 13.92
C LEU A 449 -25.39 6.88 12.84
N LYS A 450 -26.28 7.87 12.65
CA LYS A 450 -27.28 7.87 11.59
C LYS A 450 -26.63 7.80 10.20
N ASN A 451 -25.62 8.62 9.94
CA ASN A 451 -24.89 8.60 8.67
C ASN A 451 -24.12 7.28 8.47
N PHE A 452 -23.49 6.77 9.53
CA PHE A 452 -22.79 5.49 9.50
C PHE A 452 -23.73 4.32 9.19
N ALA A 453 -24.89 4.23 9.86
CA ALA A 453 -25.91 3.21 9.61
C ALA A 453 -26.49 3.29 8.19
N ARG A 454 -26.67 4.50 7.64
CA ARG A 454 -27.12 4.70 6.25
C ARG A 454 -26.09 4.14 5.26
N THR A 455 -24.82 4.49 5.43
CA THR A 455 -23.72 3.98 4.59
C THR A 455 -23.67 2.45 4.64
N LEU A 456 -23.77 1.87 5.83
CA LEU A 456 -23.79 0.42 6.01
C LEU A 456 -24.89 -0.27 5.19
N CYS A 457 -26.13 0.22 5.32
CA CYS A 457 -27.30 -0.34 4.62
C CYS A 457 -27.23 -0.19 3.09
N LEU A 458 -26.50 0.81 2.58
CA LEU A 458 -26.24 0.97 1.15
C LEU A 458 -25.13 0.04 0.64
N THR A 459 -24.14 -0.27 1.47
CA THR A 459 -22.97 -1.06 1.09
C THR A 459 -23.17 -2.58 1.14
N SER A 460 -24.03 -3.09 2.03
CA SER A 460 -24.14 -4.53 2.31
C SER A 460 -25.60 -5.00 2.43
N ILE A 461 -25.95 -6.07 1.70
CA ILE A 461 -27.31 -6.65 1.69
C ILE A 461 -27.62 -7.38 3.01
N PRO A 462 -26.73 -8.28 3.53
CA PRO A 462 -26.90 -8.90 4.84
C PRO A 462 -26.98 -7.87 5.97
N ALA A 463 -26.16 -6.82 5.93
CA ALA A 463 -26.23 -5.73 6.92
C ALA A 463 -27.62 -5.07 6.91
N LYS A 464 -28.14 -4.74 5.72
CA LYS A 464 -29.48 -4.15 5.58
C LYS A 464 -30.59 -5.07 6.11
N GLN A 465 -30.52 -6.38 5.84
CA GLN A 465 -31.50 -7.34 6.34
C GLN A 465 -31.45 -7.52 7.86
N LEU A 466 -30.24 -7.57 8.44
CA LEU A 466 -30.05 -7.68 9.89
C LEU A 466 -30.48 -6.41 10.59
N MET A 467 -30.10 -5.23 10.08
CA MET A 467 -30.51 -3.94 10.62
C MET A 467 -32.03 -3.76 10.66
N LYS A 468 -32.76 -4.33 9.69
CA LYS A 468 -34.23 -4.40 9.74
C LYS A 468 -34.77 -5.15 10.96
N LYS A 469 -34.06 -6.19 11.45
CA LYS A 469 -34.44 -6.89 12.69
C LYS A 469 -34.21 -6.03 13.95
N TYR A 470 -33.35 -5.02 13.87
CA TYR A 470 -33.03 -4.08 14.97
C TYR A 470 -33.72 -2.72 14.81
N GLU A 471 -34.83 -2.66 14.07
CA GLU A 471 -35.58 -1.43 13.76
C GLU A 471 -35.93 -0.58 14.99
N LYS A 472 -36.19 -1.22 16.15
CA LYS A 472 -36.45 -0.51 17.42
C LYS A 472 -35.34 0.46 17.83
N TYR A 473 -34.07 0.07 17.68
CA TYR A 473 -32.92 0.93 18.02
C TYR A 473 -32.68 1.95 16.90
N LEU A 474 -32.93 1.58 15.65
CA LEU A 474 -32.85 2.51 14.52
C LEU A 474 -33.90 3.60 14.57
N GLY A 475 -35.09 3.34 15.13
CA GLY A 475 -36.10 4.38 15.40
C GLY A 475 -35.64 5.45 16.39
N MET A 476 -34.54 5.23 17.13
CA MET A 476 -33.90 6.27 17.94
C MET A 476 -32.96 7.19 17.14
N LEU A 477 -32.62 6.80 15.89
CA LEU A 477 -31.75 7.54 14.97
C LEU A 477 -32.50 8.12 13.76
N PHE A 478 -33.52 7.40 13.27
CA PHE A 478 -34.27 7.70 12.05
C PHE A 478 -35.75 7.91 12.36
N THR A 479 -36.40 8.74 11.54
CA THR A 479 -37.87 8.81 11.51
C THR A 479 -38.46 7.60 10.78
N ASN A 480 -39.75 7.30 11.00
CA ASN A 480 -40.42 6.17 10.34
C ASN A 480 -40.41 6.32 8.81
N GLU A 481 -40.61 7.52 8.28
CA GLU A 481 -40.55 7.81 6.84
C GLU A 481 -39.16 7.54 6.27
N GLU A 482 -38.09 7.95 6.98
CA GLU A 482 -36.72 7.70 6.56
C GLU A 482 -36.37 6.20 6.58
N LEU A 483 -36.91 5.42 7.53
CA LEU A 483 -36.72 3.97 7.59
C LEU A 483 -37.40 3.26 6.42
N GLU A 484 -38.62 3.66 6.08
CA GLU A 484 -39.32 3.13 4.91
C GLU A 484 -38.53 3.38 3.62
N ILE A 485 -38.02 4.60 3.43
CA ILE A 485 -37.17 4.95 2.28
C ILE A 485 -35.87 4.13 2.29
N LEU A 486 -35.20 4.01 3.44
CA LEU A 486 -33.95 3.27 3.57
C LEU A 486 -34.11 1.78 3.19
N PHE A 487 -35.25 1.18 3.55
CA PHE A 487 -35.53 -0.21 3.22
C PHE A 487 -36.12 -0.40 1.81
N ALA A 488 -36.86 0.57 1.28
CA ALA A 488 -37.43 0.52 -0.07
C ALA A 488 -36.37 0.59 -1.19
N TYR A 489 -35.32 1.40 -1.02
CA TYR A 489 -34.27 1.54 -2.04
C TYR A 489 -33.13 0.53 -1.85
N GLY A 490 -32.84 -0.30 -2.86
CA GLY A 490 -31.70 -1.23 -2.86
C GLY A 490 -31.78 -2.32 -3.94
N PRO A 491 -30.76 -3.21 -4.03
CA PRO A 491 -30.62 -4.21 -5.11
C PRO A 491 -31.75 -5.26 -5.19
N THR A 492 -32.61 -5.32 -4.19
CA THR A 492 -33.70 -6.31 -4.06
C THR A 492 -35.07 -5.78 -4.47
N ALA A 493 -35.16 -4.57 -5.03
CA ALA A 493 -36.41 -4.05 -5.57
C ALA A 493 -36.92 -4.97 -6.70
N LYS A 494 -38.04 -5.67 -6.46
CA LYS A 494 -38.67 -6.49 -7.49
C LYS A 494 -39.13 -5.57 -8.63
N ARG A 495 -38.69 -5.86 -9.87
CA ARG A 495 -39.30 -5.25 -11.06
C ARG A 495 -40.74 -5.76 -11.17
N GLU A 496 -41.71 -4.85 -11.06
CA GLU A 496 -43.11 -5.17 -11.32
C GLU A 496 -43.25 -5.64 -12.77
N THR A 497 -43.55 -6.92 -12.96
CA THR A 497 -44.04 -7.41 -14.24
C THR A 497 -45.52 -7.02 -14.33
N PHE A 498 -45.87 -6.18 -15.30
CA PHE A 498 -47.27 -5.84 -15.59
C PHE A 498 -48.04 -7.11 -15.95
N LYS A 499 -48.76 -7.69 -14.99
CA LYS A 499 -49.71 -8.78 -15.22
C LYS A 499 -51.04 -8.18 -15.66
N PHE A 500 -51.30 -8.18 -16.96
CA PHE A 500 -52.64 -7.92 -17.50
C PHE A 500 -53.51 -9.18 -17.34
N ASP A 501 -53.82 -9.58 -16.11
CA ASP A 501 -54.61 -10.78 -15.81
C ASP A 501 -56.13 -10.52 -15.73
N LYS A 502 -56.59 -9.26 -15.87
CA LYS A 502 -58.03 -8.94 -15.87
C LYS A 502 -58.58 -8.85 -17.29
N SER A 503 -59.23 -9.93 -17.72
CA SER A 503 -60.22 -9.89 -18.82
C SER A 503 -61.47 -9.17 -18.32
N PHE A 504 -61.91 -8.11 -19.00
CA PHE A 504 -63.15 -7.39 -18.71
C PHE A 504 -64.36 -7.95 -19.47
N THR A 505 -64.21 -9.07 -20.20
CA THR A 505 -65.24 -9.59 -21.13
C THR A 505 -65.43 -11.11 -21.01
N ASP A 506 -66.69 -11.55 -21.02
CA ASP A 506 -67.09 -12.98 -21.07
C ASP A 506 -67.16 -13.55 -22.49
N ASP A 507 -66.81 -12.75 -23.51
CA ASP A 507 -66.83 -13.18 -24.91
C ASP A 507 -65.85 -14.36 -25.14
N LEU A 508 -66.40 -15.47 -25.64
CA LEU A 508 -65.66 -16.70 -25.91
C LEU A 508 -64.52 -16.47 -26.90
N ASN A 509 -64.72 -15.60 -27.91
CA ASN A 509 -63.67 -15.29 -28.90
C ASN A 509 -62.51 -14.52 -28.26
N VAL A 510 -62.81 -13.56 -27.39
CA VAL A 510 -61.77 -12.82 -26.65
C VAL A 510 -61.02 -13.76 -25.71
N GLN A 511 -61.72 -14.65 -25.01
CA GLN A 511 -61.09 -15.67 -24.18
C GLN A 511 -60.16 -16.57 -25.01
N ILE A 512 -60.60 -17.06 -26.16
CA ILE A 512 -59.78 -17.88 -27.06
C ILE A 512 -58.52 -17.11 -27.47
N THR A 513 -58.64 -15.86 -27.94
CA THR A 513 -57.48 -15.03 -28.29
C THR A 513 -56.56 -14.75 -27.10
N THR A 514 -57.09 -14.61 -25.88
CA THR A 514 -56.25 -14.50 -24.67
C THR A 514 -55.49 -15.79 -24.37
N PHE A 515 -56.11 -16.96 -24.53
CA PHE A 515 -55.44 -18.24 -24.35
C PHE A 515 -54.40 -18.51 -25.45
N GLU A 516 -54.69 -18.16 -26.70
CA GLU A 516 -53.73 -18.22 -27.82
C GLU A 516 -52.54 -17.29 -27.55
N ARG A 517 -52.78 -16.03 -27.15
CA ARG A 517 -51.71 -15.09 -26.78
C ARG A 517 -50.89 -15.62 -25.60
N ARG A 518 -51.54 -16.19 -24.58
CA ARG A 518 -50.85 -16.81 -23.44
C ARG A 518 -49.99 -17.98 -23.88
N LEU A 519 -50.47 -18.85 -24.76
CA LEU A 519 -49.71 -19.96 -25.32
C LEU A 519 -48.49 -19.45 -26.12
N LEU A 520 -48.65 -18.38 -26.90
CA LEU A 520 -47.53 -17.75 -27.60
C LEU A 520 -46.48 -17.18 -26.64
N THR A 521 -46.90 -16.54 -25.55
CA THR A 521 -45.97 -15.93 -24.56
C THR A 521 -45.43 -16.90 -23.50
N CYS A 522 -46.00 -18.10 -23.39
CA CYS A 522 -45.66 -19.06 -22.34
C CYS A 522 -44.26 -19.62 -22.56
N THR A 523 -43.44 -19.61 -21.49
CA THR A 523 -42.09 -20.17 -21.48
C THR A 523 -42.00 -21.49 -20.72
N GLU A 524 -42.98 -21.79 -19.86
CA GLU A 524 -42.96 -22.98 -19.01
C GLU A 524 -43.60 -24.19 -19.68
N ALA A 525 -42.95 -25.37 -19.56
CA ALA A 525 -43.39 -26.59 -20.22
C ALA A 525 -44.76 -27.09 -19.74
N VAL A 526 -44.99 -27.10 -18.42
CA VAL A 526 -46.22 -27.58 -17.80
C VAL A 526 -47.41 -26.70 -18.18
N ASN A 527 -47.23 -25.38 -18.12
CA ASN A 527 -48.25 -24.41 -18.50
C ASN A 527 -48.58 -24.48 -20.01
N THR A 528 -47.58 -24.75 -20.85
CA THR A 528 -47.80 -24.96 -22.30
C THR A 528 -48.74 -26.16 -22.53
N LYS A 529 -48.49 -27.30 -21.88
CA LYS A 529 -49.34 -28.49 -21.98
C LYS A 529 -50.77 -28.23 -21.48
N HIS A 530 -50.93 -27.54 -20.35
CA HIS A 530 -52.24 -27.16 -19.84
C HIS A 530 -53.02 -26.24 -20.77
N LEU A 531 -52.35 -25.21 -21.33
CA LEU A 531 -52.97 -24.27 -22.27
C LEU A 531 -53.41 -24.96 -23.57
N VAL A 532 -52.60 -25.88 -24.11
CA VAL A 532 -52.96 -26.67 -25.30
C VAL A 532 -54.19 -27.55 -25.03
N ASN A 533 -54.24 -28.24 -23.89
CA ASN A 533 -55.41 -29.05 -23.52
C ASN A 533 -56.67 -28.20 -23.31
N GLN A 534 -56.55 -27.01 -22.71
CA GLN A 534 -57.67 -26.08 -22.53
C GLN A 534 -58.18 -25.52 -23.86
N LEU A 535 -57.27 -25.19 -24.78
CA LEU A 535 -57.64 -24.73 -26.13
C LEU A 535 -58.32 -25.84 -26.93
N ARG A 536 -57.82 -27.09 -26.87
CA ARG A 536 -58.45 -28.24 -27.54
C ARG A 536 -59.84 -28.55 -26.97
N ALA A 537 -60.00 -28.51 -25.65
CA ALA A 537 -61.29 -28.76 -25.01
C ALA A 537 -62.36 -27.72 -25.38
N LYS A 538 -61.94 -26.48 -25.66
CA LYS A 538 -62.84 -25.38 -26.06
C LYS A 538 -62.97 -25.22 -27.58
N PHE A 539 -62.05 -25.77 -28.38
CA PHE A 539 -62.00 -25.56 -29.82
C PHE A 539 -61.44 -26.79 -30.56
N ASN A 540 -62.26 -27.41 -31.42
CA ASN A 540 -61.97 -28.70 -32.04
C ASN A 540 -61.74 -28.64 -33.57
N HIS A 541 -61.78 -27.45 -34.19
CA HIS A 541 -61.85 -27.29 -35.65
C HIS A 541 -60.58 -26.76 -36.35
N LEU A 542 -59.55 -26.33 -35.60
CA LEU A 542 -58.27 -25.90 -36.17
C LEU A 542 -57.11 -26.64 -35.49
N HIS A 543 -56.13 -27.05 -36.29
CA HIS A 543 -54.87 -27.57 -35.78
C HIS A 543 -54.07 -26.44 -35.11
N LEU A 544 -53.77 -26.60 -33.83
CA LEU A 544 -53.16 -25.56 -32.99
C LEU A 544 -51.74 -25.19 -33.44
N TRP A 545 -51.06 -26.04 -34.22
CA TRP A 545 -49.76 -25.69 -34.81
C TRP A 545 -49.83 -24.57 -35.86
N THR A 546 -51.00 -24.29 -36.43
CA THR A 546 -51.20 -23.22 -37.44
C THR A 546 -51.24 -21.82 -36.84
N LEU A 547 -51.29 -21.70 -35.50
CA LEU A 547 -51.31 -20.41 -34.78
C LEU A 547 -50.07 -19.55 -35.05
N ASN A 548 -48.94 -20.17 -35.39
CA ASN A 548 -47.71 -19.46 -35.71
C ASN A 548 -47.03 -20.09 -36.92
N LYS A 549 -46.84 -19.30 -37.98
CA LYS A 549 -46.11 -19.74 -39.19
C LYS A 549 -44.68 -20.22 -38.90
N LYS A 550 -44.07 -19.75 -37.79
CA LYS A 550 -42.73 -20.20 -37.35
C LYS A 550 -42.73 -21.57 -36.68
N TRP A 551 -43.89 -22.16 -36.39
CA TRP A 551 -44.00 -23.51 -35.83
C TRP A 551 -43.99 -24.61 -36.90
N GLU A 552 -43.96 -24.24 -38.18
CA GLU A 552 -43.75 -25.21 -39.26
C GLU A 552 -42.41 -25.94 -39.08
N SER A 553 -42.48 -27.24 -38.79
CA SER A 553 -41.31 -28.07 -38.54
C SER A 553 -40.54 -28.36 -39.85
N PRO A 554 -39.19 -28.41 -39.82
CA PRO A 554 -38.38 -28.79 -40.97
C PRO A 554 -38.81 -30.15 -41.55
N VAL A 555 -38.63 -30.36 -42.86
CA VAL A 555 -39.05 -31.58 -43.58
C VAL A 555 -38.51 -32.86 -42.91
N ALA A 556 -37.28 -32.82 -42.39
CA ALA A 556 -36.68 -33.93 -41.65
C ALA A 556 -37.47 -34.30 -40.37
N VAL A 557 -37.95 -33.31 -39.61
CA VAL A 557 -38.74 -33.51 -38.38
C VAL A 557 -40.14 -34.04 -38.71
N ASN A 558 -40.75 -33.58 -39.80
CA ASN A 558 -42.06 -34.05 -40.25
C ASN A 558 -42.05 -35.55 -40.64
N ILE A 559 -40.93 -36.08 -41.11
CA ILE A 559 -40.78 -37.53 -41.40
C ILE A 559 -40.85 -38.36 -40.12
N PHE A 560 -40.30 -37.86 -39.00
CA PHE A 560 -40.38 -38.56 -37.72
C PHE A 560 -41.79 -38.48 -37.12
N LEU A 561 -42.47 -37.33 -37.24
CA LEU A 561 -43.82 -37.15 -36.74
C LEU A 561 -44.86 -38.03 -37.46
N LYS A 562 -44.70 -38.26 -38.77
CA LYS A 562 -45.56 -39.17 -39.54
C LYS A 562 -45.47 -40.65 -39.13
N ASN A 563 -44.37 -41.03 -38.48
CA ASN A 563 -44.11 -42.41 -38.05
C ASN A 563 -44.44 -42.66 -36.55
N VAL A 564 -45.11 -41.72 -35.89
CA VAL A 564 -45.54 -41.85 -34.49
C VAL A 564 -46.84 -42.66 -34.44
N PRO A 565 -46.95 -43.71 -33.60
CA PRO A 565 -48.17 -44.51 -33.51
C PRO A 565 -49.37 -43.67 -33.00
N PRO A 566 -50.62 -44.03 -33.39
CA PRO A 566 -51.81 -43.22 -33.14
C PRO A 566 -52.22 -43.12 -31.66
N ASN A 567 -51.57 -43.87 -30.78
CA ASN A 567 -51.75 -43.83 -29.33
C ASN A 567 -51.00 -42.67 -28.64
N VAL A 568 -50.19 -41.91 -29.39
CA VAL A 568 -49.44 -40.75 -28.89
C VAL A 568 -49.96 -39.46 -29.55
N ASP A 569 -50.10 -38.40 -28.76
CA ASP A 569 -50.63 -37.10 -29.20
C ASP A 569 -49.64 -36.37 -30.13
N GLN A 570 -49.76 -36.64 -31.43
CA GLN A 570 -48.89 -36.09 -32.47
C GLN A 570 -48.92 -34.55 -32.51
N GLU A 571 -50.08 -33.94 -32.27
CA GLU A 571 -50.26 -32.48 -32.29
C GLU A 571 -49.56 -31.81 -31.10
N MET A 572 -49.67 -32.38 -29.89
CA MET A 572 -48.96 -31.90 -28.70
C MET A 572 -47.45 -31.96 -28.90
N ILE A 573 -46.92 -33.07 -29.41
CA ILE A 573 -45.48 -33.22 -29.67
C ILE A 573 -45.00 -32.18 -30.70
N HIS A 574 -45.78 -31.93 -31.75
CA HIS A 574 -45.44 -30.92 -32.75
C HIS A 574 -45.33 -29.51 -32.13
N ILE A 575 -46.30 -29.12 -31.28
CA ILE A 575 -46.30 -27.82 -30.60
C ILE A 575 -45.14 -27.71 -29.60
N LEU A 576 -44.88 -28.76 -28.81
CA LEU A 576 -43.78 -28.76 -27.85
C LEU A 576 -42.41 -28.71 -28.54
N LEU A 577 -42.23 -29.39 -29.68
CA LEU A 577 -41.01 -29.29 -30.50
C LEU A 577 -40.82 -27.91 -31.12
N ALA A 578 -41.89 -27.31 -31.64
CA ALA A 578 -41.87 -25.96 -32.17
C ALA A 578 -41.55 -24.93 -31.08
N LYS A 579 -42.14 -25.07 -29.89
CA LYS A 579 -41.83 -24.25 -28.71
C LYS A 579 -40.40 -24.45 -28.21
N ALA A 580 -39.90 -25.68 -28.21
CA ALA A 580 -38.51 -25.96 -27.89
C ALA A 580 -37.55 -25.27 -28.87
N ALA A 581 -37.85 -25.29 -30.17
CA ALA A 581 -37.08 -24.58 -31.19
C ALA A 581 -37.11 -23.05 -31.02
N GLU A 582 -38.28 -22.50 -30.68
CA GLU A 582 -38.47 -21.06 -30.40
C GLU A 582 -37.66 -20.62 -29.16
N LEU A 583 -37.81 -21.33 -28.04
CA LEU A 583 -37.09 -21.01 -26.79
C LEU A 583 -35.58 -21.24 -26.93
N ARG A 584 -35.15 -22.22 -27.73
CA ARG A 584 -33.74 -22.43 -28.07
C ARG A 584 -33.16 -21.24 -28.85
N ALA A 585 -33.92 -20.68 -29.80
CA ALA A 585 -33.49 -19.47 -30.52
C ALA A 585 -33.35 -18.25 -29.57
N ILE A 586 -34.11 -18.23 -28.47
CA ILE A 586 -34.07 -17.21 -27.41
C ILE A 586 -33.01 -17.55 -26.33
N LYS A 587 -32.28 -18.67 -26.44
CA LYS A 587 -31.25 -19.12 -25.50
C LYS A 587 -31.75 -19.47 -24.09
N LYS A 588 -33.01 -19.91 -23.97
CA LYS A 588 -33.59 -20.39 -22.70
C LYS A 588 -33.43 -21.90 -22.53
N TYR A 589 -32.20 -22.35 -22.24
CA TYR A 589 -31.87 -23.79 -22.26
C TYR A 589 -32.58 -24.61 -21.18
N SER A 590 -32.80 -24.06 -19.98
CA SER A 590 -33.48 -24.75 -18.87
C SER A 590 -34.91 -25.17 -19.22
N GLU A 591 -35.68 -24.25 -19.77
CA GLU A 591 -37.07 -24.47 -20.16
C GLU A 591 -37.16 -25.44 -21.33
N VAL A 592 -36.22 -25.37 -22.27
CA VAL A 592 -36.14 -26.31 -23.40
C VAL A 592 -35.81 -27.73 -22.92
N ARG A 593 -34.93 -27.90 -21.93
CA ARG A 593 -34.67 -29.24 -21.33
C ARG A 593 -35.94 -29.85 -20.76
N GLN A 594 -36.75 -29.05 -20.06
CA GLN A 594 -38.03 -29.50 -19.50
C GLN A 594 -39.02 -29.91 -20.60
N LEU A 595 -39.10 -29.14 -21.69
CA LEU A 595 -39.92 -29.49 -22.86
C LEU A 595 -39.46 -30.81 -23.50
N TYR A 596 -38.16 -30.99 -23.73
CA TYR A 596 -37.64 -32.25 -24.30
C TYR A 596 -37.83 -33.44 -23.36
N GLN A 597 -37.67 -33.28 -22.04
CA GLN A 597 -37.94 -34.32 -21.06
C GLN A 597 -39.42 -34.74 -21.05
N MET A 598 -40.33 -33.77 -21.20
CA MET A 598 -41.76 -34.02 -21.31
C MET A 598 -42.08 -34.87 -22.56
N ILE A 599 -41.56 -34.49 -23.73
CA ILE A 599 -41.75 -35.27 -24.96
C ILE A 599 -41.12 -36.67 -24.82
N HIS A 600 -39.91 -36.76 -24.25
CA HIS A 600 -39.22 -38.03 -24.07
C HIS A 600 -39.99 -38.99 -23.16
N SER A 601 -40.69 -38.49 -22.13
CA SER A 601 -41.52 -39.32 -21.25
C SER A 601 -42.70 -39.98 -21.98
N GLU A 602 -43.26 -39.31 -22.98
CA GLU A 602 -44.39 -39.81 -23.79
C GLU A 602 -43.93 -40.74 -24.93
N VAL A 603 -42.74 -40.50 -25.49
CA VAL A 603 -42.23 -41.19 -26.68
C VAL A 603 -41.36 -42.41 -26.37
N ARG A 604 -40.75 -42.50 -25.18
CA ARG A 604 -39.71 -43.50 -24.82
C ARG A 604 -40.05 -44.93 -25.23
N ASN A 605 -41.31 -45.35 -25.08
CA ASN A 605 -41.76 -46.72 -25.39
C ASN A 605 -42.47 -46.84 -26.75
N ALA A 606 -42.89 -45.71 -27.34
CA ALA A 606 -43.78 -45.69 -28.51
C ALA A 606 -43.04 -45.52 -29.84
N SER A 607 -41.93 -44.78 -29.87
CA SER A 607 -41.11 -44.60 -31.09
C SER A 607 -39.62 -44.50 -30.76
N PRO A 608 -38.83 -45.57 -30.94
CA PRO A 608 -37.40 -45.55 -30.67
C PRO A 608 -36.63 -44.60 -31.61
N ARG A 609 -37.12 -44.39 -32.84
CA ARG A 609 -36.52 -43.44 -33.81
C ARG A 609 -36.64 -41.99 -33.33
N LEU A 610 -37.81 -41.58 -32.84
CA LEU A 610 -38.02 -40.23 -32.32
C LEU A 610 -37.28 -40.01 -30.98
N SER A 611 -37.22 -41.04 -30.13
CA SER A 611 -36.41 -41.02 -28.91
C SER A 611 -34.92 -40.78 -29.19
N ARG A 612 -34.34 -41.42 -30.22
CA ARG A 612 -32.96 -41.17 -30.66
C ARG A 612 -32.75 -39.74 -31.17
N PHE A 613 -33.67 -39.23 -31.98
CA PHE A 613 -33.64 -37.85 -32.46
C PHE A 613 -33.65 -36.84 -31.28
N LEU A 614 -34.50 -37.08 -30.28
CA LEU A 614 -34.56 -36.24 -29.07
C LEU A 614 -33.26 -36.26 -28.26
N ASN A 615 -32.58 -37.40 -28.17
CA ASN A 615 -31.27 -37.49 -27.52
C ASN A 615 -30.21 -36.64 -28.24
N TRP A 616 -30.25 -36.58 -29.57
CA TRP A 616 -29.37 -35.71 -30.35
C TRP A 616 -29.72 -34.23 -30.17
N GLU A 617 -31.00 -33.89 -30.11
CA GLU A 617 -31.44 -32.51 -29.85
C GLU A 617 -31.12 -32.06 -28.41
N HIS A 618 -31.16 -32.98 -27.43
CA HIS A 618 -30.70 -32.72 -26.07
C HIS A 618 -29.20 -32.47 -26.04
N LEU A 619 -28.40 -33.32 -26.70
CA LEU A 619 -26.96 -33.07 -26.84
C LEU A 619 -26.68 -31.75 -27.58
N ARG A 620 -27.40 -31.46 -28.67
CA ARG A 620 -27.29 -30.19 -29.39
C ARG A 620 -27.53 -29.00 -28.46
N LEU A 621 -28.54 -29.09 -27.60
CA LEU A 621 -28.82 -28.07 -26.61
C LEU A 621 -27.66 -27.88 -25.63
N ASP A 622 -27.12 -28.97 -25.10
CA ASP A 622 -26.00 -28.91 -24.16
C ASP A 622 -24.74 -28.33 -24.83
N LEU A 623 -24.46 -28.70 -26.08
CA LEU A 623 -23.35 -28.13 -26.85
C LEU A 623 -23.56 -26.63 -27.13
N LEU A 624 -24.78 -26.21 -27.49
CA LEU A 624 -25.10 -24.79 -27.69
C LEU A 624 -24.99 -23.99 -26.39
N GLU A 625 -25.45 -24.53 -25.26
CA GLU A 625 -25.29 -23.90 -23.95
C GLU A 625 -23.80 -23.71 -23.61
N VAL A 626 -22.96 -24.73 -23.85
CA VAL A 626 -21.50 -24.61 -23.68
C VAL A 626 -20.92 -23.51 -24.58
N LEU A 627 -21.39 -23.42 -25.83
CA LEU A 627 -20.96 -22.39 -26.78
C LEU A 627 -21.53 -21.00 -26.50
N ASP A 628 -22.60 -20.85 -25.73
CA ASP A 628 -23.13 -19.55 -25.32
C ASP A 628 -22.64 -19.11 -23.93
N THR A 629 -22.23 -20.06 -23.09
CA THR A 629 -21.69 -19.80 -21.76
C THR A 629 -20.27 -19.21 -21.83
N PRO A 630 -19.92 -18.19 -21.05
CA PRO A 630 -18.58 -17.62 -21.06
C PRO A 630 -17.53 -18.63 -20.54
N VAL A 631 -16.32 -18.57 -21.10
CA VAL A 631 -15.25 -19.58 -20.93
C VAL A 631 -14.90 -19.88 -19.46
N HIS A 632 -15.01 -18.89 -18.56
CA HIS A 632 -14.69 -19.03 -17.14
C HIS A 632 -15.71 -19.87 -16.35
N VAL A 633 -16.97 -19.93 -16.78
CA VAL A 633 -18.02 -20.71 -16.10
C VAL A 633 -17.94 -22.19 -16.48
N CYS A 634 -17.49 -22.51 -17.69
CA CYS A 634 -17.34 -23.88 -18.18
C CYS A 634 -16.15 -24.65 -17.58
N GLN A 635 -15.61 -24.26 -16.41
CA GLN A 635 -14.39 -24.85 -15.82
C GLN A 635 -14.62 -26.09 -14.94
N SER A 636 -15.88 -26.42 -14.60
CA SER A 636 -16.17 -27.63 -13.81
C SER A 636 -15.69 -28.90 -14.54
N PRO A 637 -14.73 -29.66 -13.97
CA PRO A 637 -14.17 -30.82 -14.63
C PRO A 637 -15.17 -31.96 -14.79
N THR A 638 -16.12 -32.09 -13.85
CA THR A 638 -17.18 -33.12 -13.89
C THR A 638 -18.16 -32.88 -15.03
N TYR A 639 -18.62 -31.63 -15.18
CA TYR A 639 -19.53 -31.24 -16.26
C TYR A 639 -18.88 -31.42 -17.65
N ARG A 640 -17.59 -31.07 -17.79
CA ARG A 640 -16.82 -31.32 -19.01
C ARG A 640 -16.77 -32.81 -19.36
N ALA A 641 -16.42 -33.66 -18.39
CA ALA A 641 -16.32 -35.10 -18.60
C ALA A 641 -17.64 -35.72 -19.06
N GLU A 642 -18.77 -35.30 -18.47
CA GLU A 642 -20.11 -35.76 -18.84
C GLU A 642 -20.45 -35.42 -20.30
N ILE A 643 -20.23 -34.17 -20.71
CA ILE A 643 -20.48 -33.73 -22.09
C ILE A 643 -19.59 -34.50 -23.07
N VAL A 644 -18.30 -34.63 -22.76
CA VAL A 644 -17.35 -35.37 -23.62
C VAL A 644 -17.77 -36.83 -23.76
N GLN A 645 -18.18 -37.49 -22.67
CA GLN A 645 -18.67 -38.86 -22.72
C GLN A 645 -19.91 -39.00 -23.62
N ARG A 646 -20.83 -38.04 -23.56
CA ARG A 646 -22.02 -38.02 -24.42
C ARG A 646 -21.68 -37.78 -25.90
N ILE A 647 -20.70 -36.92 -26.20
CA ILE A 647 -20.18 -36.75 -27.57
C ILE A 647 -19.56 -38.06 -28.08
N MET A 648 -18.70 -38.70 -27.28
CA MET A 648 -18.04 -39.95 -27.67
C MET A 648 -19.04 -41.10 -27.86
N SER A 649 -20.10 -41.15 -27.04
CA SER A 649 -21.22 -42.09 -27.21
C SER A 649 -21.94 -41.87 -28.55
N LEU A 650 -22.19 -40.62 -28.92
CA LEU A 650 -22.77 -40.28 -30.23
C LEU A 650 -21.86 -40.72 -31.38
N LEU A 651 -20.57 -40.40 -31.33
CA LEU A 651 -19.61 -40.78 -32.37
C LEU A 651 -19.45 -42.31 -32.52
N ALA A 652 -19.54 -43.05 -31.41
CA ALA A 652 -19.56 -44.52 -31.43
C ALA A 652 -20.85 -45.07 -32.04
N SER A 653 -22.00 -44.45 -31.74
CA SER A 653 -23.30 -44.85 -32.29
C SER A 653 -23.43 -44.57 -33.80
N TYR A 654 -22.80 -43.48 -34.27
CA TYR A 654 -22.74 -43.09 -35.68
C TYR A 654 -22.18 -44.21 -36.58
N LYS A 655 -21.23 -45.00 -36.07
CA LYS A 655 -20.62 -46.12 -36.82
C LYS A 655 -21.56 -47.31 -37.04
N LYS A 656 -22.58 -47.48 -36.18
CA LYS A 656 -23.40 -48.71 -36.13
C LYS A 656 -24.71 -48.61 -36.91
N GLU A 657 -25.22 -47.41 -37.20
CA GLU A 657 -26.59 -47.24 -37.66
C GLU A 657 -26.68 -46.38 -38.94
N ARG A 658 -27.18 -46.97 -40.04
CA ARG A 658 -27.34 -46.30 -41.35
C ARG A 658 -28.70 -45.63 -41.58
N GLU A 659 -29.65 -45.77 -40.66
CA GLU A 659 -31.06 -45.43 -40.95
C GLU A 659 -31.45 -43.96 -40.71
N VAL A 660 -30.68 -43.22 -39.91
CA VAL A 660 -30.94 -41.78 -39.68
C VAL A 660 -29.61 -41.02 -39.68
N PRO A 661 -29.31 -40.21 -40.69
CA PRO A 661 -28.11 -39.37 -40.65
C PRO A 661 -28.31 -38.23 -39.63
N PRO A 662 -27.35 -37.98 -38.71
CA PRO A 662 -27.38 -36.79 -37.88
C PRO A 662 -27.29 -35.53 -38.74
N ASP A 663 -27.88 -34.43 -38.26
CA ASP A 663 -27.72 -33.11 -38.86
C ASP A 663 -26.21 -32.78 -38.99
N PRO A 664 -25.68 -32.43 -40.18
CA PRO A 664 -24.29 -32.02 -40.36
C PRO A 664 -23.85 -30.92 -39.38
N ASN A 665 -24.79 -30.07 -38.93
CA ASN A 665 -24.52 -29.04 -37.91
C ASN A 665 -24.15 -29.63 -36.54
N LEU A 666 -24.57 -30.85 -36.22
CA LEU A 666 -24.24 -31.50 -34.94
C LEU A 666 -22.78 -31.96 -34.90
N MET A 667 -22.27 -32.48 -36.01
CA MET A 667 -20.86 -32.90 -36.12
C MET A 667 -19.90 -31.72 -36.02
N GLU A 668 -20.30 -30.59 -36.61
CA GLU A 668 -19.61 -29.30 -36.46
C GLU A 668 -19.56 -28.85 -35.00
N LEU A 669 -20.69 -28.90 -34.28
CA LEU A 669 -20.79 -28.53 -32.86
C LEU A 669 -19.94 -29.45 -31.96
N CYS A 670 -20.00 -30.77 -32.18
CA CYS A 670 -19.17 -31.74 -31.47
C CYS A 670 -17.68 -31.44 -31.66
N SER A 671 -17.26 -31.19 -32.90
CA SER A 671 -15.87 -30.89 -33.24
C SER A 671 -15.39 -29.60 -32.58
N ALA A 672 -16.20 -28.53 -32.60
CA ALA A 672 -15.88 -27.26 -31.97
C ALA A 672 -15.78 -27.36 -30.44
N VAL A 673 -16.70 -28.09 -29.79
CA VAL A 673 -16.69 -28.26 -28.32
C VAL A 673 -15.51 -29.09 -27.86
N LEU A 674 -15.16 -30.17 -28.57
CA LEU A 674 -13.98 -30.98 -28.23
C LEU A 674 -12.68 -30.17 -28.32
N LEU A 675 -12.55 -29.32 -29.34
CA LEU A 675 -11.42 -28.38 -29.46
C LEU A 675 -11.41 -27.37 -28.31
N ASN A 676 -12.56 -26.80 -27.97
CA ASN A 676 -12.68 -25.82 -26.88
C ASN A 676 -12.36 -26.41 -25.49
N PHE A 677 -12.64 -27.71 -25.28
CA PHE A 677 -12.33 -28.43 -24.04
C PHE A 677 -10.90 -29.00 -23.99
N ARG A 678 -10.10 -28.83 -25.04
CA ARG A 678 -8.72 -29.33 -25.14
C ARG A 678 -8.59 -30.85 -25.10
N GLU A 679 -9.59 -31.55 -25.62
CA GLU A 679 -9.61 -33.03 -25.68
C GLU A 679 -8.86 -33.53 -26.92
N TRP A 680 -7.56 -33.19 -26.99
CA TRP A 680 -6.73 -33.43 -28.18
C TRP A 680 -6.56 -34.92 -28.48
N ASP A 681 -6.27 -35.73 -27.46
CA ASP A 681 -6.00 -37.17 -27.61
C ASP A 681 -7.22 -37.91 -28.17
N LYS A 682 -8.40 -37.63 -27.60
CA LYS A 682 -9.67 -38.23 -28.04
C LYS A 682 -10.00 -37.86 -29.49
N LEU A 683 -9.67 -36.65 -29.95
CA LEU A 683 -9.85 -36.24 -31.35
C LEU A 683 -8.89 -36.95 -32.30
N ILE A 684 -7.63 -37.17 -31.88
CA ILE A 684 -6.59 -37.82 -32.69
C ILE A 684 -6.89 -39.31 -32.89
N GLU A 685 -7.44 -39.98 -31.88
CA GLU A 685 -7.83 -41.39 -31.91
C GLU A 685 -9.00 -41.70 -32.87
N LEU A 686 -9.73 -40.68 -33.35
CA LEU A 686 -10.84 -40.86 -34.28
C LEU A 686 -10.34 -41.24 -35.70
N GLU A 687 -11.04 -42.18 -36.35
CA GLU A 687 -10.74 -42.66 -37.71
C GLU A 687 -11.09 -41.64 -38.81
N HIS A 688 -10.41 -41.70 -39.95
CA HIS A 688 -10.48 -40.70 -41.04
C HIS A 688 -11.80 -40.59 -41.82
N LYS A 689 -12.77 -41.50 -41.61
CA LYS A 689 -13.98 -41.61 -42.47
C LYS A 689 -15.25 -40.95 -41.89
N VAL A 690 -15.16 -40.17 -40.81
CA VAL A 690 -16.34 -39.78 -40.02
C VAL A 690 -17.03 -38.51 -40.53
N ASP A 691 -16.30 -37.43 -40.81
CA ASP A 691 -16.83 -36.15 -41.33
C ASP A 691 -15.68 -35.18 -41.66
N PHE A 692 -15.89 -34.18 -42.53
CA PHE A 692 -14.87 -33.19 -42.90
C PHE A 692 -14.55 -32.20 -41.77
N TYR A 693 -15.51 -31.86 -40.89
CA TYR A 693 -15.26 -31.03 -39.70
C TYR A 693 -14.39 -31.75 -38.68
N ILE A 694 -14.61 -33.05 -38.46
CA ILE A 694 -13.80 -33.86 -37.55
C ILE A 694 -12.39 -34.02 -38.11
N GLN A 695 -12.24 -34.23 -39.42
CA GLN A 695 -10.93 -34.29 -40.05
C GLN A 695 -10.15 -32.99 -39.84
N PHE A 696 -10.79 -31.83 -40.07
CA PHE A 696 -10.16 -30.53 -39.84
C PHE A 696 -9.81 -30.31 -38.36
N ALA A 697 -10.74 -30.65 -37.44
CA ALA A 697 -10.50 -30.55 -36.00
C ALA A 697 -9.36 -31.47 -35.52
N LYS A 698 -9.23 -32.67 -36.11
CA LYS A 698 -8.14 -33.60 -35.80
C LYS A 698 -6.78 -33.03 -36.18
N VAL A 699 -6.66 -32.39 -37.35
CA VAL A 699 -5.41 -31.76 -37.81
C VAL A 699 -5.06 -30.55 -36.94
N ILE A 700 -6.06 -29.76 -36.51
CA ILE A 700 -5.81 -28.68 -35.54
C ILE A 700 -5.35 -29.25 -34.19
N ALA A 701 -6.02 -30.29 -33.69
CA ALA A 701 -5.70 -30.92 -32.40
C ALA A 701 -4.28 -31.50 -32.39
N SER A 702 -3.82 -32.10 -33.50
CA SER A 702 -2.45 -32.60 -33.61
C SER A 702 -1.43 -31.46 -33.58
N VAL A 703 -1.68 -30.33 -34.26
CA VAL A 703 -0.81 -29.14 -34.17
C VAL A 703 -0.81 -28.55 -32.75
N CYS A 704 -1.96 -28.42 -32.10
CA CYS A 704 -2.05 -27.97 -30.69
C CYS A 704 -1.20 -28.86 -29.76
N LYS A 705 -1.25 -30.18 -29.97
CA LYS A 705 -0.45 -31.16 -29.21
C LYS A 705 1.04 -31.04 -29.49
N GLU A 706 1.45 -30.88 -30.75
CA GLU A 706 2.86 -30.66 -31.15
C GLU A 706 3.42 -29.37 -30.51
N VAL A 707 2.67 -28.26 -30.56
CA VAL A 707 3.06 -26.97 -29.98
C VAL A 707 3.20 -27.06 -28.45
N THR A 708 2.29 -27.78 -27.79
CA THR A 708 2.33 -27.96 -26.32
C THR A 708 3.50 -28.86 -25.88
N ASN A 709 3.77 -29.94 -26.63
CA ASN A 709 4.80 -30.94 -26.29
C ASN A 709 6.18 -30.68 -26.92
N LYS A 710 6.31 -29.64 -27.76
CA LYS A 710 7.53 -29.28 -28.51
C LYS A 710 8.13 -30.43 -29.35
N SER A 711 7.28 -31.25 -29.97
CA SER A 711 7.72 -32.43 -30.75
C SER A 711 7.20 -32.42 -32.20
N GLY A 712 8.10 -32.59 -33.18
CA GLY A 712 7.76 -32.74 -34.61
C GLY A 712 7.25 -31.48 -35.34
N ARG A 713 7.30 -31.46 -36.68
CA ARG A 713 6.68 -30.43 -37.56
C ARG A 713 5.69 -31.02 -38.57
N ASN A 714 5.32 -32.29 -38.42
CA ASN A 714 4.61 -33.03 -39.47
C ASN A 714 3.14 -32.61 -39.53
N ALA A 715 2.47 -32.45 -38.38
CA ALA A 715 1.08 -32.00 -38.36
C ALA A 715 0.93 -30.54 -38.81
N THR A 716 1.94 -29.70 -38.55
CA THR A 716 1.94 -28.29 -38.96
C THR A 716 1.91 -28.14 -40.48
N LYS A 717 2.67 -28.98 -41.20
CA LYS A 717 2.63 -29.03 -42.66
C LYS A 717 1.29 -29.56 -43.17
N GLU A 718 0.73 -30.59 -42.53
CA GLU A 718 -0.59 -31.11 -42.86
C GLU A 718 -1.67 -30.01 -42.75
N LEU A 719 -1.69 -29.25 -41.65
CA LEU A 719 -2.62 -28.13 -41.49
C LEU A 719 -2.45 -27.08 -42.59
N TRP A 720 -1.21 -26.72 -42.91
CA TRP A 720 -0.91 -25.78 -43.98
C TRP A 720 -1.45 -26.26 -45.34
N ASP A 721 -1.16 -27.51 -45.70
CA ASP A 721 -1.60 -28.13 -46.96
C ASP A 721 -3.12 -28.33 -47.00
N THR A 722 -3.82 -28.46 -45.86
CA THR A 722 -5.29 -28.49 -45.81
C THR A 722 -5.95 -27.11 -45.97
N ILE A 723 -5.31 -26.03 -45.50
CA ILE A 723 -5.88 -24.67 -45.56
C ILE A 723 -5.71 -24.05 -46.95
N LEU A 724 -4.56 -24.24 -47.60
CA LEU A 724 -4.26 -23.60 -48.89
C LEU A 724 -5.35 -23.82 -49.97
N PRO A 725 -5.84 -25.05 -50.23
CA PRO A 725 -6.82 -25.31 -51.30
C PRO A 725 -8.15 -24.58 -51.10
N ILE A 726 -8.52 -24.22 -49.86
CA ILE A 726 -9.78 -23.51 -49.54
C ILE A 726 -9.82 -22.12 -50.21
N PHE A 727 -8.65 -21.53 -50.46
CA PHE A 727 -8.51 -20.18 -50.99
C PHE A 727 -8.12 -20.11 -52.48
N ASN A 728 -8.13 -21.24 -53.19
CA ASN A 728 -7.90 -21.28 -54.64
C ASN A 728 -8.90 -20.39 -55.39
N ASN A 729 -8.43 -19.74 -56.45
CA ASN A 729 -9.25 -18.87 -57.28
C ASN A 729 -10.12 -19.72 -58.22
N PRO A 730 -11.47 -19.65 -58.17
CA PRO A 730 -12.34 -20.50 -58.98
C PRO A 730 -12.17 -20.32 -60.50
N VAL A 731 -11.57 -19.20 -60.94
CA VAL A 731 -11.36 -18.87 -62.36
C VAL A 731 -10.19 -19.64 -62.99
N SER A 732 -9.23 -20.15 -62.19
CA SER A 732 -8.02 -20.79 -62.73
C SER A 732 -8.25 -22.19 -63.31
N ASN A 733 -9.37 -22.85 -62.98
CA ASN A 733 -9.68 -24.19 -63.46
C ASN A 733 -10.27 -24.25 -64.89
N GLN A 734 -10.42 -23.12 -65.59
CA GLN A 734 -11.01 -23.08 -66.95
C GLN A 734 -10.06 -23.42 -68.11
N HIS A 735 -8.79 -23.76 -67.87
CA HIS A 735 -7.81 -23.96 -68.96
C HIS A 735 -7.66 -25.40 -69.49
N LYS A 736 -8.53 -26.35 -69.12
CA LYS A 736 -8.68 -27.61 -69.89
C LYS A 736 -9.97 -27.60 -70.70
N ARG A 737 -9.94 -26.89 -71.83
CA ARG A 737 -10.97 -27.02 -72.89
C ARG A 737 -10.77 -28.36 -73.60
N THR A 738 -11.79 -29.21 -73.60
CA THR A 738 -11.92 -30.30 -74.59
C THR A 738 -12.66 -29.77 -75.83
N ALA A 739 -12.35 -30.34 -77.00
CA ALA A 739 -12.69 -29.82 -78.33
C ALA A 739 -14.17 -29.90 -78.76
N ALA A 740 -15.12 -30.03 -77.83
CA ALA A 740 -16.55 -30.02 -78.13
C ALA A 740 -17.24 -29.05 -77.17
N GLY A 741 -17.56 -27.85 -77.66
CA GLY A 741 -18.14 -26.74 -76.89
C GLY A 741 -19.53 -27.01 -76.33
N MET A 742 -19.64 -27.91 -75.37
CA MET A 742 -20.81 -28.09 -74.52
C MET A 742 -20.46 -27.81 -73.07
N SER A 743 -21.02 -26.73 -72.53
CA SER A 743 -21.05 -26.44 -71.10
C SER A 743 -21.88 -27.50 -70.39
N LYS A 744 -21.22 -28.40 -69.66
CA LYS A 744 -21.90 -29.27 -68.69
C LYS A 744 -22.26 -28.41 -67.48
N ASP A 745 -23.56 -28.20 -67.25
CA ASP A 745 -24.09 -27.77 -65.96
C ASP A 745 -23.83 -28.85 -64.90
N LEU A 746 -22.64 -28.83 -64.31
CA LEU A 746 -22.31 -29.58 -63.10
C LEU A 746 -21.10 -28.94 -62.41
N PRO A 747 -21.29 -28.08 -61.39
CA PRO A 747 -20.23 -27.74 -60.46
C PRO A 747 -20.56 -28.37 -59.11
N ARG A 748 -20.22 -29.66 -58.90
CA ARG A 748 -20.26 -30.22 -57.54
C ARG A 748 -19.03 -30.97 -57.07
N ASP A 749 -18.17 -31.49 -57.94
CA ASP A 749 -17.07 -32.38 -57.51
C ASP A 749 -15.67 -32.02 -58.06
N SER A 750 -15.36 -30.73 -58.25
CA SER A 750 -14.00 -30.28 -58.65
C SER A 750 -13.37 -29.28 -57.66
N SER A 751 -13.58 -29.50 -56.37
CA SER A 751 -12.83 -28.84 -55.29
C SER A 751 -11.98 -29.88 -54.57
N SER A 752 -10.66 -29.81 -54.68
CA SER A 752 -9.73 -30.61 -53.88
C SER A 752 -9.66 -30.20 -52.40
N ALA A 753 -10.47 -29.21 -51.98
CA ALA A 753 -10.51 -28.69 -50.62
C ALA A 753 -11.51 -29.43 -49.73
N ILE A 754 -11.15 -29.62 -48.45
CA ILE A 754 -11.95 -30.32 -47.43
C ILE A 754 -13.27 -29.58 -47.12
N MET A 755 -13.27 -28.25 -47.20
CA MET A 755 -14.44 -27.40 -46.96
C MET A 755 -14.38 -26.10 -47.75
N ASN A 756 -15.52 -25.39 -47.84
CA ASN A 756 -15.58 -24.07 -48.48
C ASN A 756 -15.26 -22.93 -47.50
N ARG A 757 -15.02 -21.72 -48.03
CA ARG A 757 -14.64 -20.53 -47.23
C ARG A 757 -15.68 -20.15 -46.18
N THR A 758 -16.96 -20.22 -46.53
CA THR A 758 -18.07 -19.89 -45.63
C THR A 758 -18.21 -20.88 -44.48
N GLN A 759 -17.98 -22.17 -44.73
CA GLN A 759 -18.02 -23.25 -43.74
C GLN A 759 -16.86 -23.12 -42.76
N LEU A 760 -15.64 -22.84 -43.25
CA LEU A 760 -14.48 -22.57 -42.40
C LEU A 760 -14.78 -21.43 -41.42
N PHE A 761 -15.33 -20.32 -41.93
CA PHE A 761 -15.64 -19.17 -41.09
C PHE A 761 -16.77 -19.45 -40.08
N GLN A 762 -17.82 -20.15 -40.47
CA GLN A 762 -18.90 -20.57 -39.56
C GLN A 762 -18.39 -21.50 -38.45
N PHE A 763 -17.46 -22.38 -38.78
CA PHE A 763 -16.81 -23.26 -37.81
C PHE A 763 -15.93 -22.48 -36.83
N VAL A 764 -15.10 -21.57 -37.33
CA VAL A 764 -14.21 -20.72 -36.51
C VAL A 764 -15.00 -19.86 -35.51
N LYS A 765 -16.19 -19.37 -35.89
CA LYS A 765 -17.09 -18.63 -34.97
C LYS A 765 -17.54 -19.43 -33.75
N LYS A 766 -17.43 -20.75 -33.76
CA LYS A 766 -17.78 -21.63 -32.64
C LYS A 766 -16.57 -21.94 -31.74
N LEU A 767 -15.37 -21.56 -32.15
CA LEU A 767 -14.14 -21.77 -31.40
C LEU A 767 -13.93 -20.64 -30.39
N LYS A 768 -13.47 -21.01 -29.19
CA LYS A 768 -13.22 -20.14 -28.04
C LYS A 768 -11.87 -20.37 -27.40
N ASP A 769 -11.20 -21.51 -27.63
CA ASP A 769 -9.89 -21.76 -27.02
C ASP A 769 -8.80 -20.87 -27.63
N VAL A 770 -7.93 -20.34 -26.77
CA VAL A 770 -6.88 -19.38 -27.12
C VAL A 770 -5.84 -20.00 -28.04
N LEU A 771 -5.39 -21.24 -27.76
CA LEU A 771 -4.34 -21.88 -28.55
C LEU A 771 -4.84 -22.23 -29.95
N VAL A 772 -6.06 -22.77 -30.04
CA VAL A 772 -6.71 -23.13 -31.31
C VAL A 772 -6.88 -21.88 -32.19
N LEU A 773 -7.47 -20.81 -31.64
CA LEU A 773 -7.65 -19.56 -32.37
C LEU A 773 -6.28 -18.95 -32.74
N GLY A 774 -5.29 -18.99 -31.84
CA GLY A 774 -3.94 -18.49 -32.09
C GLY A 774 -3.23 -19.19 -33.25
N ILE A 775 -3.35 -20.52 -33.36
CA ILE A 775 -2.80 -21.30 -34.47
C ILE A 775 -3.48 -20.93 -35.79
N ILE A 776 -4.81 -20.82 -35.82
CA ILE A 776 -5.56 -20.45 -37.02
C ILE A 776 -5.26 -19.01 -37.46
N ILE A 777 -5.17 -18.07 -36.52
CA ILE A 777 -4.79 -16.68 -36.79
C ILE A 777 -3.35 -16.63 -37.33
N SER A 778 -2.43 -17.38 -36.73
CA SER A 778 -1.04 -17.44 -37.16
C SER A 778 -0.89 -18.02 -38.57
N SER A 779 -1.63 -19.09 -38.91
CA SER A 779 -1.57 -19.69 -40.25
C SER A 779 -2.13 -18.78 -41.32
N LEU A 780 -3.33 -18.22 -41.10
CA LEU A 780 -3.97 -17.29 -42.03
C LEU A 780 -3.19 -15.99 -42.17
N GLY A 781 -2.63 -15.49 -41.06
CA GLY A 781 -1.79 -14.29 -41.05
C GLY A 781 -0.48 -14.50 -41.80
N LYS A 782 0.17 -15.66 -41.64
CA LYS A 782 1.38 -15.97 -42.41
C LYS A 782 1.07 -16.09 -43.89
N PHE A 783 -0.04 -16.74 -44.22
CA PHE A 783 -0.50 -16.86 -45.61
C PHE A 783 -0.75 -15.48 -46.22
N TYR A 784 -1.39 -14.57 -45.49
CA TYR A 784 -1.59 -13.19 -45.92
C TYR A 784 -0.28 -12.42 -46.11
N ASN A 785 0.68 -12.53 -45.16
CA ASN A 785 1.99 -11.87 -45.27
C ASN A 785 2.75 -12.33 -46.52
N ILE A 786 2.73 -13.63 -46.85
CA ILE A 786 3.40 -14.18 -48.04
C ILE A 786 2.75 -13.66 -49.34
N LEU A 787 1.43 -13.54 -49.38
CA LEU A 787 0.73 -13.06 -50.58
C LEU A 787 0.88 -11.56 -50.82
N LYS A 788 1.06 -10.76 -49.75
CA LYS A 788 1.19 -9.30 -49.85
C LYS A 788 2.56 -8.85 -50.39
N ASP A 789 3.62 -9.62 -50.12
CA ASP A 789 5.00 -9.38 -50.61
C ASP A 789 5.54 -7.95 -50.36
N ASP A 790 5.20 -7.38 -49.19
CA ASP A 790 5.63 -6.04 -48.77
C ASP A 790 6.34 -6.13 -47.41
N SER A 791 7.67 -5.97 -47.43
CA SER A 791 8.52 -6.07 -46.25
C SER A 791 8.32 -4.93 -45.24
N SER A 792 7.68 -3.83 -45.64
CA SER A 792 7.53 -2.64 -44.78
C SER A 792 6.31 -2.71 -43.83
N GLY A 793 5.45 -3.72 -44.01
CA GLY A 793 4.24 -3.90 -43.20
C GLY A 793 3.94 -5.37 -42.95
N GLU A 794 4.94 -6.14 -42.49
CA GLU A 794 4.73 -7.51 -42.04
C GLU A 794 3.90 -7.50 -40.74
N ILE A 795 2.80 -8.25 -40.72
CA ILE A 795 1.92 -8.37 -39.56
C ILE A 795 2.58 -9.28 -38.53
N PHE A 796 2.59 -8.88 -37.26
CA PHE A 796 3.09 -9.70 -36.16
C PHE A 796 2.23 -10.96 -35.94
N LEU A 797 2.91 -12.11 -35.76
CA LEU A 797 2.28 -13.42 -35.52
C LEU A 797 2.97 -14.16 -34.37
N GLU A 798 2.20 -14.58 -33.37
CA GLU A 798 2.69 -15.28 -32.17
C GLU A 798 3.43 -16.59 -32.48
N TYR A 799 2.94 -17.34 -33.48
CA TYR A 799 3.51 -18.64 -33.89
C TYR A 799 4.13 -18.61 -35.30
N GLN A 800 4.82 -17.52 -35.66
CA GLN A 800 5.39 -17.34 -37.00
C GLN A 800 6.31 -18.49 -37.43
N ALA A 801 7.09 -19.05 -36.52
CA ALA A 801 8.10 -20.08 -36.81
C ALA A 801 7.52 -21.46 -37.19
N LEU A 802 6.22 -21.67 -37.01
CA LEU A 802 5.56 -22.93 -37.38
C LEU A 802 5.43 -23.10 -38.90
N TRP A 803 5.26 -22.01 -39.62
CA TRP A 803 4.78 -22.04 -40.99
C TRP A 803 5.91 -21.92 -42.03
N PRO A 804 5.72 -22.51 -43.23
CA PRO A 804 6.63 -22.30 -44.36
C PRO A 804 6.78 -20.82 -44.72
N THR A 805 7.95 -20.43 -45.20
CA THR A 805 8.23 -19.05 -45.64
C THR A 805 7.87 -18.79 -47.09
N VAL A 806 7.75 -19.83 -47.91
CA VAL A 806 7.49 -19.74 -49.35
C VAL A 806 6.31 -20.64 -49.73
N ILE A 807 5.44 -20.14 -50.62
CA ILE A 807 4.32 -20.88 -51.18
C ILE A 807 4.55 -21.04 -52.69
N SER A 808 4.40 -22.26 -53.19
CA SER A 808 4.44 -22.54 -54.63
C SER A 808 3.21 -21.95 -55.33
N ASN A 809 3.42 -21.19 -56.42
CA ASN A 809 2.36 -20.57 -57.24
C ASN A 809 1.41 -19.62 -56.50
N SER A 810 1.94 -18.55 -55.90
CA SER A 810 1.17 -17.51 -55.18
C SER A 810 -0.03 -16.94 -55.97
N ASN A 811 0.08 -16.83 -57.29
CA ASN A 811 -0.96 -16.28 -58.18
C ASN A 811 -2.26 -17.11 -58.23
N ILE A 812 -2.27 -18.36 -57.75
CA ILE A 812 -3.47 -19.22 -57.72
C ILE A 812 -4.43 -18.81 -56.60
N PHE A 813 -3.93 -18.12 -55.58
CA PHE A 813 -4.69 -17.82 -54.36
C PHE A 813 -5.32 -16.43 -54.40
N ASN A 814 -6.49 -16.30 -53.77
CA ASN A 814 -7.19 -15.01 -53.67
C ASN A 814 -6.79 -14.28 -52.36
N MET A 815 -5.89 -13.28 -52.47
CA MET A 815 -5.40 -12.49 -51.34
C MET A 815 -6.53 -11.79 -50.55
N MET A 816 -7.53 -11.23 -51.24
CA MET A 816 -8.64 -10.52 -50.59
C MET A 816 -9.48 -11.46 -49.73
N ALA A 817 -9.75 -12.68 -50.23
CA ALA A 817 -10.51 -13.68 -49.48
C ALA A 817 -9.75 -14.19 -48.24
N VAL A 818 -8.43 -14.37 -48.35
CA VAL A 818 -7.57 -14.72 -47.19
C VAL A 818 -7.60 -13.60 -46.17
N GLY A 819 -7.43 -12.35 -46.61
CA GLY A 819 -7.47 -11.17 -45.75
C GLY A 819 -8.81 -11.00 -45.02
N GLU A 820 -9.94 -11.22 -45.69
CA GLU A 820 -11.27 -11.14 -45.09
C GLU A 820 -11.47 -12.21 -44.01
N VAL A 821 -11.15 -13.48 -44.31
CA VAL A 821 -11.31 -14.58 -43.33
C VAL A 821 -10.35 -14.41 -42.15
N PHE A 822 -9.11 -13.98 -42.40
CA PHE A 822 -8.14 -13.65 -41.36
C PHE A 822 -8.65 -12.54 -40.43
N GLN A 823 -9.08 -11.41 -40.98
CA GLN A 823 -9.56 -10.28 -40.19
C GLN A 823 -10.83 -10.59 -39.41
N ASN A 824 -11.76 -11.33 -40.01
CA ASN A 824 -12.98 -11.75 -39.34
C ASN A 824 -12.70 -12.76 -38.22
N THR A 825 -11.73 -13.66 -38.42
CA THR A 825 -11.26 -14.60 -37.39
C THR A 825 -10.61 -13.85 -36.21
N LEU A 826 -9.75 -12.88 -36.51
CA LEU A 826 -9.11 -12.04 -35.49
C LEU A 826 -10.14 -11.19 -34.72
N HIS A 827 -11.15 -10.65 -35.40
CA HIS A 827 -12.24 -9.91 -34.75
C HIS A 827 -13.07 -10.81 -33.83
N HIS A 828 -13.41 -12.02 -34.27
CA HIS A 828 -14.08 -13.03 -33.44
C HIS A 828 -13.25 -13.38 -32.20
N ALA A 829 -11.95 -13.65 -32.38
CA ALA A 829 -11.05 -14.00 -31.29
C ALA A 829 -10.95 -12.88 -30.22
N LEU A 830 -10.84 -11.61 -30.65
CA LEU A 830 -10.84 -10.45 -29.75
C LEU A 830 -12.21 -10.18 -29.10
N SER A 831 -13.33 -10.58 -29.73
CA SER A 831 -14.65 -10.49 -29.09
C SER A 831 -14.82 -11.46 -27.93
N ILE A 832 -14.10 -12.58 -27.95
CA ILE A 832 -14.09 -13.59 -26.88
C ILE A 832 -13.02 -13.26 -25.83
N HIS A 833 -11.80 -12.96 -26.28
CA HIS A 833 -10.64 -12.63 -25.43
C HIS A 833 -10.13 -11.22 -25.74
N PRO A 834 -10.80 -10.16 -25.24
CA PRO A 834 -10.42 -8.79 -25.53
C PRO A 834 -9.07 -8.38 -24.93
N THR A 835 -8.58 -9.13 -23.94
CA THR A 835 -7.32 -8.87 -23.23
C THR A 835 -6.11 -9.63 -23.82
N HIS A 836 -6.26 -10.32 -24.96
CA HIS A 836 -5.13 -11.05 -25.52
C HIS A 836 -4.13 -10.11 -26.22
N THR A 837 -2.98 -9.89 -25.60
CA THR A 837 -2.00 -8.86 -25.98
C THR A 837 -1.44 -9.04 -27.39
N ALA A 838 -1.06 -10.26 -27.77
CA ALA A 838 -0.52 -10.55 -29.11
C ALA A 838 -1.56 -10.31 -30.21
N TRP A 839 -2.84 -10.61 -29.96
CA TRP A 839 -3.91 -10.41 -30.95
C TRP A 839 -4.26 -8.93 -31.12
N LEU A 840 -4.20 -8.16 -30.02
CA LEU A 840 -4.34 -6.70 -30.07
C LEU A 840 -3.20 -6.09 -30.91
N ARG A 841 -1.95 -6.54 -30.72
CA ARG A 841 -0.80 -6.14 -31.55
C ARG A 841 -1.05 -6.47 -33.03
N THR A 842 -1.37 -7.72 -33.35
CA THR A 842 -1.69 -8.17 -34.72
C THR A 842 -2.82 -7.33 -35.33
N LYS A 843 -3.85 -6.98 -34.56
CA LYS A 843 -4.95 -6.13 -35.03
C LYS A 843 -4.50 -4.70 -35.30
N GLY A 844 -3.60 -4.16 -34.49
CA GLY A 844 -2.93 -2.89 -34.73
C GLY A 844 -2.14 -2.89 -36.04
N ASP A 845 -1.35 -3.92 -36.31
CA ASP A 845 -0.59 -4.06 -37.56
C ASP A 845 -1.51 -4.17 -38.79
N VAL A 846 -2.62 -4.91 -38.68
CA VAL A 846 -3.64 -4.95 -39.75
C VAL A 846 -4.18 -3.55 -40.05
N MET A 847 -4.52 -2.77 -39.02
CA MET A 847 -5.03 -1.41 -39.19
C MET A 847 -3.97 -0.47 -39.75
N TYR A 848 -2.71 -0.63 -39.32
CA TYR A 848 -1.57 0.11 -39.84
C TYR A 848 -1.37 -0.14 -41.34
N VAL A 849 -1.37 -1.40 -41.76
CA VAL A 849 -1.25 -1.79 -43.18
C VAL A 849 -2.41 -1.27 -44.04
N GLN A 850 -3.61 -1.17 -43.47
CA GLN A 850 -4.77 -0.59 -44.14
C GLN A 850 -4.74 0.95 -44.22
N GLY A 851 -3.79 1.62 -43.56
CA GLY A 851 -3.70 3.08 -43.49
C GLY A 851 -4.60 3.72 -42.42
N HIS A 852 -5.24 2.93 -41.56
CA HIS A 852 -6.07 3.42 -40.45
C HIS A 852 -5.21 3.71 -39.21
N TYR A 853 -4.38 4.75 -39.27
CA TYR A 853 -3.36 5.06 -38.25
C TYR A 853 -3.92 5.32 -36.84
N GLY A 854 -5.08 5.97 -36.72
CA GLY A 854 -5.69 6.23 -35.40
C GLY A 854 -6.16 4.94 -34.71
N SER A 855 -6.81 4.05 -35.47
CA SER A 855 -7.21 2.73 -34.97
C SER A 855 -6.01 1.83 -34.67
N ALA A 856 -4.92 1.94 -35.44
CA ALA A 856 -3.67 1.24 -35.15
C ALA A 856 -3.12 1.63 -33.78
N LEU A 857 -3.01 2.94 -33.49
CA LEU A 857 -2.59 3.45 -32.17
C LEU A 857 -3.50 2.96 -31.05
N MET A 858 -4.82 2.98 -31.24
CA MET A 858 -5.80 2.47 -30.29
C MET A 858 -5.53 1.00 -29.90
N TYR A 859 -5.26 0.12 -30.88
CA TYR A 859 -4.97 -1.29 -30.61
C TYR A 859 -3.58 -1.50 -30.00
N TYR A 860 -2.56 -0.74 -30.44
CA TYR A 860 -1.23 -0.80 -29.83
C TYR A 860 -1.24 -0.34 -28.37
N LEU A 861 -1.98 0.73 -28.05
CA LEU A 861 -2.17 1.22 -26.68
C LEU A 861 -2.99 0.24 -25.83
N SER A 862 -4.04 -0.37 -26.38
CA SER A 862 -4.77 -1.46 -25.72
C SER A 862 -3.84 -2.62 -25.35
N ALA A 863 -2.99 -3.07 -26.29
CA ALA A 863 -2.02 -4.14 -26.04
C ALA A 863 -1.00 -3.74 -24.95
N ALA A 864 -0.56 -2.49 -24.97
CA ALA A 864 0.38 -1.95 -24.00
C ALA A 864 -0.25 -1.88 -22.60
N MET A 865 -1.48 -1.39 -22.50
CA MET A 865 -2.24 -1.32 -21.25
C MET A 865 -2.42 -2.67 -20.59
N VAL A 866 -2.80 -3.68 -21.36
CA VAL A 866 -3.07 -5.03 -20.82
C VAL A 866 -1.77 -5.74 -20.44
N SER A 867 -0.68 -5.53 -21.18
CA SER A 867 0.62 -6.16 -20.86
C SER A 867 1.37 -5.53 -19.68
N SER A 868 1.01 -4.32 -19.26
CA SER A 868 1.74 -3.53 -18.25
C SER A 868 0.91 -3.12 -17.04
N ASP A 869 -0.30 -3.67 -16.88
CA ASP A 869 -1.27 -3.29 -15.85
C ASP A 869 -1.47 -1.77 -15.78
N PHE A 870 -1.96 -1.19 -16.88
CA PHE A 870 -2.17 0.25 -17.02
C PHE A 870 -0.88 1.07 -16.86
N PHE A 871 0.20 0.57 -17.49
CA PHE A 871 1.52 1.21 -17.52
C PHE A 871 2.16 1.37 -16.15
N SER A 872 1.77 0.51 -15.20
CA SER A 872 2.37 0.43 -13.87
C SER A 872 3.68 -0.37 -13.90
N LEU A 873 3.80 -1.28 -14.88
CA LEU A 873 4.96 -2.13 -15.13
C LEU A 873 5.63 -1.79 -16.47
N PRO A 874 6.92 -2.13 -16.66
CA PRO A 874 7.59 -1.96 -17.94
C PRO A 874 6.97 -2.85 -19.03
N LEU A 875 6.94 -2.35 -20.27
CA LEU A 875 6.37 -3.07 -21.40
C LEU A 875 7.25 -4.28 -21.81
N PRO A 876 6.66 -5.47 -22.05
CA PRO A 876 7.42 -6.64 -22.48
C PRO A 876 8.02 -6.46 -23.88
N LYS A 877 9.35 -6.56 -24.01
CA LYS A 877 10.08 -6.45 -25.29
C LYS A 877 9.63 -7.45 -26.37
N ALA A 878 9.09 -8.60 -25.97
CA ALA A 878 8.56 -9.60 -26.91
C ALA A 878 7.34 -9.11 -27.71
N ILE A 879 6.59 -8.14 -27.15
CA ILE A 879 5.39 -7.55 -27.77
C ILE A 879 5.69 -6.13 -28.27
N PHE A 880 6.52 -5.38 -27.54
CA PHE A 880 6.90 -4.01 -27.89
C PHE A 880 8.39 -3.95 -28.21
N ASP A 881 8.71 -4.27 -29.45
CA ASP A 881 10.04 -4.10 -30.03
C ASP A 881 10.18 -2.73 -30.70
N ASP A 882 11.39 -2.41 -31.16
CA ASP A 882 11.68 -1.16 -31.88
C ASP A 882 10.84 -1.00 -33.16
N LEU A 883 10.47 -2.10 -33.81
CA LEU A 883 9.59 -2.06 -34.99
C LEU A 883 8.20 -1.55 -34.60
N GLN A 884 7.66 -2.04 -33.49
CA GLN A 884 6.36 -1.61 -32.97
C GLN A 884 6.36 -0.12 -32.61
N TYR A 885 7.42 0.38 -31.95
CA TYR A 885 7.54 1.81 -31.67
C TYR A 885 7.71 2.63 -32.96
N LYS A 886 8.43 2.13 -33.97
CA LYS A 886 8.53 2.76 -35.29
C LYS A 886 7.17 2.86 -35.99
N HIS A 887 6.31 1.83 -35.90
CA HIS A 887 4.94 1.90 -36.40
C HIS A 887 4.13 2.98 -35.65
N MET A 888 4.23 3.05 -34.33
CA MET A 888 3.55 4.09 -33.54
C MET A 888 4.03 5.50 -33.91
N ILE A 889 5.34 5.70 -34.06
CA ILE A 889 5.94 6.97 -34.52
C ILE A 889 5.41 7.35 -35.90
N HIS A 890 5.33 6.39 -36.82
CA HIS A 890 4.80 6.60 -38.16
C HIS A 890 3.31 6.99 -38.11
N CYS A 891 2.50 6.31 -37.31
CA CYS A 891 1.10 6.66 -37.09
C CYS A 891 0.95 8.09 -36.57
N CYS A 892 1.69 8.47 -35.53
CA CYS A 892 1.66 9.83 -34.97
C CYS A 892 2.05 10.88 -36.02
N THR A 893 3.11 10.62 -36.79
CA THR A 893 3.56 11.52 -37.88
C THR A 893 2.49 11.70 -38.95
N LYS A 894 1.81 10.61 -39.35
CA LYS A 894 0.72 10.66 -40.36
C LYS A 894 -0.51 11.38 -39.86
N LEU A 895 -0.78 11.34 -38.55
CA LEU A 895 -1.86 12.08 -37.90
C LEU A 895 -1.50 13.55 -37.59
N GLN A 896 -0.29 14.00 -37.94
CA GLN A 896 0.26 15.33 -37.62
C GLN A 896 0.44 15.57 -36.10
N ASN A 897 0.66 14.50 -35.34
CA ASN A 897 0.99 14.54 -33.91
C ASN A 897 2.51 14.40 -33.74
N HIS A 898 3.24 15.44 -34.09
CA HIS A 898 4.70 15.42 -34.19
C HIS A 898 5.39 15.43 -32.82
N THR A 899 4.81 16.06 -31.81
CA THR A 899 5.36 16.04 -30.44
C THR A 899 5.27 14.64 -29.84
N GLN A 900 4.14 13.96 -30.02
CA GLN A 900 3.96 12.56 -29.62
C GLN A 900 4.95 11.65 -30.34
N ALA A 901 5.16 11.86 -31.65
CA ALA A 901 6.17 11.14 -32.41
C ALA A 901 7.57 11.36 -31.82
N SER A 902 7.94 12.60 -31.49
CA SER A 902 9.24 12.92 -30.87
C SER A 902 9.42 12.31 -29.49
N VAL A 903 8.39 12.29 -28.65
CA VAL A 903 8.44 11.60 -27.35
C VAL A 903 8.64 10.10 -27.54
N LEU A 904 7.95 9.48 -28.51
CA LEU A 904 8.10 8.05 -28.85
C LEU A 904 9.49 7.69 -29.37
N HIS A 905 10.24 8.60 -29.98
CA HIS A 905 11.62 8.32 -30.38
C HIS A 905 12.52 7.98 -29.18
N GLN A 906 12.21 8.46 -27.97
CA GLN A 906 12.94 8.09 -26.75
C GLN A 906 12.64 6.65 -26.27
N PHE A 907 11.59 6.00 -26.82
CA PHE A 907 11.22 4.63 -26.44
C PHE A 907 12.07 3.56 -27.14
N LEU A 908 12.75 3.93 -28.21
CA LEU A 908 13.69 3.08 -28.94
C LEU A 908 14.92 2.77 -28.07
N GLU A 909 15.60 1.66 -28.35
CA GLU A 909 16.87 1.36 -27.67
C GLU A 909 17.91 2.45 -27.92
N GLU A 910 17.95 2.98 -29.15
CA GLU A 910 18.72 4.16 -29.54
C GLU A 910 17.79 5.26 -30.05
N PRO A 911 17.69 6.41 -29.36
CA PRO A 911 16.86 7.52 -29.82
C PRO A 911 17.31 8.07 -31.18
N ASN A 912 16.38 8.12 -32.15
CA ASN A 912 16.67 8.73 -33.45
C ASN A 912 16.47 10.26 -33.40
N TYR A 913 17.51 10.97 -32.95
CA TYR A 913 17.50 12.43 -32.83
C TYR A 913 17.19 13.15 -34.14
N SER A 914 17.67 12.65 -35.29
CA SER A 914 17.47 13.30 -36.59
C SER A 914 15.99 13.44 -36.95
N MET A 915 15.20 12.39 -36.71
CA MET A 915 13.77 12.36 -36.96
C MET A 915 12.99 13.08 -35.87
N ALA A 916 13.43 12.97 -34.61
CA ALA A 916 12.82 13.69 -33.48
C ALA A 916 12.95 15.22 -33.63
N PHE A 917 14.13 15.73 -34.01
CA PHE A 917 14.35 17.15 -34.28
C PHE A 917 13.54 17.64 -35.47
N LYS A 918 13.42 16.81 -36.52
CA LYS A 918 12.57 17.14 -37.68
C LYS A 918 11.11 17.29 -37.26
N ALA A 919 10.58 16.33 -36.50
CA ALA A 919 9.20 16.34 -36.00
C ALA A 919 8.94 17.53 -35.06
N LEU A 920 9.83 17.83 -34.10
CA LEU A 920 9.71 19.03 -33.24
C LEU A 920 9.86 20.35 -34.03
N GLY A 921 10.54 20.29 -35.18
CA GLY A 921 10.75 21.41 -36.08
C GLY A 921 9.50 21.83 -36.85
N GLU A 922 8.52 20.93 -37.00
CA GLU A 922 7.28 21.19 -37.74
C GLU A 922 6.47 22.33 -37.10
N ARG A 923 5.72 23.05 -37.95
CA ARG A 923 4.88 24.20 -37.49
C ARG A 923 3.43 23.80 -37.26
N VAL A 924 2.95 22.80 -37.98
CA VAL A 924 1.57 22.34 -37.89
C VAL A 924 1.57 21.07 -37.06
N CYS A 925 1.02 21.15 -35.85
CA CYS A 925 0.95 20.02 -34.93
C CYS A 925 -0.42 19.96 -34.27
N ASN A 926 -1.01 18.76 -34.22
CA ASN A 926 -2.36 18.52 -33.73
C ASN A 926 -2.41 17.91 -32.31
N ASP A 927 -1.29 17.93 -31.58
CA ASP A 927 -1.13 17.23 -30.30
C ASP A 927 -0.78 18.11 -29.09
N SER A 928 -1.15 19.40 -29.09
CA SER A 928 -0.94 20.28 -27.93
C SER A 928 0.51 20.31 -27.41
N CYS A 929 1.46 20.44 -28.34
CA CYS A 929 2.91 20.62 -28.19
C CYS A 929 3.48 20.70 -26.77
N ASP A 930 3.31 21.84 -26.10
CA ASP A 930 3.92 22.17 -24.82
C ASP A 930 3.50 21.24 -23.67
N THR A 931 2.30 20.66 -23.74
CA THR A 931 1.75 19.76 -22.71
C THR A 931 2.60 18.49 -22.55
N TYR A 932 3.23 18.02 -23.63
CA TYR A 932 4.02 16.79 -23.63
C TYR A 932 5.50 16.98 -23.27
N TYR A 933 5.97 18.21 -23.03
CA TYR A 933 7.38 18.43 -22.65
C TYR A 933 7.74 17.79 -21.32
N SER A 934 6.79 17.72 -20.39
CA SER A 934 6.95 16.98 -19.12
C SER A 934 7.22 15.48 -19.30
N CYS A 935 6.88 14.92 -20.46
CA CYS A 935 7.11 13.52 -20.80
C CYS A 935 8.48 13.27 -21.48
N ILE A 936 9.28 14.32 -21.70
CA ILE A 936 10.64 14.21 -22.25
C ILE A 936 11.62 14.06 -21.08
N TRP A 937 12.42 13.00 -21.11
CA TRP A 937 13.50 12.78 -20.13
C TRP A 937 14.90 12.92 -20.75
N ASP A 938 14.99 12.93 -22.08
CA ASP A 938 16.24 13.17 -22.79
C ASP A 938 16.58 14.66 -22.80
N VAL A 939 17.67 15.01 -22.12
CA VAL A 939 18.17 16.39 -22.02
C VAL A 939 18.49 16.98 -23.39
N THR A 940 18.97 16.18 -24.34
CA THR A 940 19.31 16.62 -25.70
C THR A 940 18.07 17.14 -26.45
N LEU A 941 16.93 16.47 -26.28
CA LEU A 941 15.67 16.91 -26.87
C LEU A 941 15.16 18.21 -26.22
N LEU A 942 15.31 18.33 -24.90
CA LEU A 942 14.94 19.54 -24.16
C LEU A 942 15.84 20.73 -24.57
N GLU A 943 17.15 20.54 -24.70
CA GLU A 943 18.08 21.58 -25.17
C GLU A 943 17.73 22.05 -26.59
N PHE A 944 17.39 21.12 -27.48
CA PHE A 944 16.90 21.45 -28.81
C PHE A 944 15.63 22.32 -28.74
N LEU A 945 14.67 21.98 -27.88
CA LEU A 945 13.44 22.76 -27.67
C LEU A 945 13.74 24.17 -27.14
N VAL A 946 14.69 24.33 -26.20
CA VAL A 946 15.11 25.65 -25.70
C VAL A 946 15.64 26.52 -26.85
N ASN A 947 16.53 25.97 -27.68
CA ASN A 947 17.10 26.68 -28.83
C ASN A 947 16.01 27.03 -29.86
N HIS A 948 15.13 26.08 -30.15
CA HIS A 948 14.04 26.25 -31.11
C HIS A 948 13.06 27.34 -30.70
N HIS A 949 12.61 27.33 -29.43
CA HIS A 949 11.74 28.37 -28.87
C HIS A 949 12.42 29.73 -28.79
N THR A 950 13.74 29.75 -28.52
CA THR A 950 14.53 30.99 -28.57
C THR A 950 14.55 31.61 -29.96
N LYS A 951 14.72 30.79 -31.01
CA LYS A 951 14.68 31.25 -32.42
C LYS A 951 13.31 31.75 -32.85
N ARG A 952 12.23 31.17 -32.30
CA ARG A 952 10.84 31.58 -32.58
C ARG A 952 10.36 32.77 -31.76
N GLY A 953 11.09 33.15 -30.70
CA GLY A 953 10.68 34.22 -29.78
C GLY A 953 9.62 33.80 -28.76
N GLU A 954 9.42 32.50 -28.55
CA GLU A 954 8.41 31.92 -27.66
C GLU A 954 8.97 31.86 -26.22
N THR A 955 8.89 32.97 -25.48
CA THR A 955 9.54 33.11 -24.16
C THR A 955 8.96 32.19 -23.09
N ASP A 956 7.64 31.99 -23.08
CA ASP A 956 6.95 31.22 -22.05
C ASP A 956 7.26 29.72 -22.18
N CYS A 957 7.15 29.18 -23.41
CA CYS A 957 7.54 27.82 -23.74
C CYS A 957 9.02 27.56 -23.41
N ARG A 958 9.91 28.50 -23.78
CA ARG A 958 11.33 28.41 -23.44
C ARG A 958 11.55 28.32 -21.93
N GLN A 959 10.91 29.20 -21.16
CA GLN A 959 11.06 29.22 -19.70
C GLN A 959 10.55 27.93 -19.06
N HIS A 960 9.45 27.38 -19.56
CA HIS A 960 8.93 26.09 -19.12
C HIS A 960 9.93 24.94 -19.37
N VAL A 961 10.52 24.87 -20.57
CA VAL A 961 11.52 23.83 -20.89
C VAL A 961 12.78 23.99 -20.04
N ILE A 962 13.25 25.21 -19.77
CA ILE A 962 14.38 25.46 -18.86
C ILE A 962 14.08 24.95 -17.44
N GLN A 963 12.85 25.15 -16.95
CA GLN A 963 12.43 24.61 -15.66
C GLN A 963 12.44 23.07 -15.64
N LEU A 964 12.05 22.43 -16.75
CA LEU A 964 12.10 20.98 -16.89
C LEU A 964 13.55 20.46 -16.87
N ILE A 965 14.47 21.09 -17.60
CA ILE A 965 15.91 20.74 -17.55
C ILE A 965 16.48 20.90 -16.14
N GLY A 966 16.01 21.90 -15.39
CA GLY A 966 16.41 22.15 -14.01
C GLY A 966 15.90 21.13 -12.97
N GLN A 967 15.09 20.14 -13.38
CA GLN A 967 14.60 19.10 -12.47
C GLN A 967 15.74 18.17 -12.04
N LEU A 968 15.89 17.96 -10.72
CA LEU A 968 16.96 17.15 -10.14
C LEU A 968 17.01 15.71 -10.68
N GLU A 969 15.85 15.14 -11.03
CA GLU A 969 15.71 13.79 -11.56
C GLU A 969 16.27 13.62 -12.98
N LEU A 970 16.33 14.69 -13.79
CA LEU A 970 16.84 14.69 -15.17
C LEU A 970 18.32 15.03 -15.26
N ASN A 971 19.01 15.20 -14.13
CA ASN A 971 20.43 15.49 -14.12
C ASN A 971 21.22 14.31 -14.71
N SER A 972 21.96 14.56 -15.80
CA SER A 972 22.76 13.56 -16.49
C SER A 972 23.86 12.93 -15.63
N ASN A 973 24.23 13.58 -14.51
CA ASN A 973 25.19 13.05 -13.54
C ASN A 973 24.56 12.13 -12.47
N ASN A 974 23.24 11.93 -12.49
CA ASN A 974 22.58 10.99 -11.58
C ASN A 974 22.98 9.54 -11.86
N ASN A 975 22.87 8.68 -10.86
CA ASN A 975 23.01 7.24 -11.05
C ASN A 975 21.95 6.69 -12.04
N GLU A 976 22.29 5.64 -12.79
CA GLU A 976 21.42 5.02 -13.79
C GLU A 976 20.08 4.56 -13.23
N GLU A 977 20.00 4.22 -11.94
CA GLU A 977 18.74 3.84 -11.28
C GLU A 977 17.73 5.00 -11.28
N ILE A 978 18.18 6.19 -10.87
CA ILE A 978 17.35 7.39 -10.84
C ILE A 978 16.93 7.78 -12.26
N GLN A 979 17.87 7.72 -13.21
CA GLN A 979 17.57 8.02 -14.62
C GLN A 979 16.54 7.04 -15.20
N ARG A 980 16.68 5.74 -14.91
CA ARG A 980 15.73 4.70 -15.33
C ARG A 980 14.36 4.89 -14.69
N GLU A 981 14.29 5.23 -13.42
CA GLU A 981 13.02 5.49 -12.72
C GLU A 981 12.32 6.74 -13.28
N ALA A 982 13.05 7.85 -13.45
CA ALA A 982 12.54 9.08 -14.04
C ALA A 982 12.01 8.87 -15.46
N ALA A 983 12.73 8.08 -16.28
CA ALA A 983 12.28 7.68 -17.61
C ALA A 983 11.04 6.77 -17.55
N SER A 984 11.01 5.79 -16.65
CA SER A 984 9.87 4.87 -16.47
C SER A 984 8.58 5.62 -16.09
N LEU A 985 8.66 6.55 -15.15
CA LEU A 985 7.53 7.38 -14.72
C LEU A 985 6.98 8.22 -15.88
N ARG A 986 7.86 8.91 -16.61
CA ARG A 986 7.48 9.72 -17.78
C ARG A 986 6.92 8.89 -18.93
N LYS A 987 7.49 7.71 -19.20
CA LYS A 987 6.92 6.73 -20.15
C LYS A 987 5.49 6.37 -19.75
N GLY A 988 5.27 6.06 -18.48
CA GLY A 988 3.95 5.75 -17.95
C GLY A 988 2.96 6.92 -18.06
N TRP A 989 3.38 8.14 -17.75
CA TRP A 989 2.53 9.34 -17.92
C TRP A 989 2.15 9.57 -19.38
N PHE A 990 3.12 9.50 -20.28
CA PHE A 990 2.91 9.66 -21.72
C PHE A 990 1.94 8.63 -22.28
N LEU A 991 2.17 7.34 -21.99
CA LEU A 991 1.32 6.27 -22.47
C LEU A 991 -0.11 6.35 -21.89
N ARG A 992 -0.27 6.76 -20.62
CA ARG A 992 -1.60 7.03 -20.04
C ARG A 992 -2.29 8.22 -20.70
N ALA A 993 -1.55 9.27 -21.04
CA ALA A 993 -2.09 10.42 -21.76
C ALA A 993 -2.54 10.03 -23.17
N MET A 994 -1.73 9.27 -23.92
CA MET A 994 -2.13 8.73 -25.22
C MET A 994 -3.34 7.79 -25.09
N ALA A 995 -3.36 6.89 -24.11
CA ALA A 995 -4.49 6.00 -23.88
C ALA A 995 -5.80 6.77 -23.71
N LYS A 996 -5.82 7.84 -22.89
CA LYS A 996 -7.00 8.71 -22.73
C LYS A 996 -7.43 9.43 -24.00
N GLN A 997 -6.53 9.62 -24.96
CA GLN A 997 -6.85 10.31 -26.21
C GLN A 997 -7.44 9.37 -27.26
N TYR A 998 -6.96 8.12 -27.32
CA TYR A 998 -7.30 7.18 -28.39
C TYR A 998 -8.27 6.05 -27.97
N LEU A 999 -8.42 5.76 -26.68
CA LEU A 999 -9.34 4.77 -26.11
C LEU A 999 -10.49 5.45 -25.38
#